data_AF-A0A6J1V560-F1
#
_entry.id   AF-A0A6J1V560-F1
#
_cell.length_a   1.000
_cell.length_b   1.000
_cell.length_c   1.000
_cell.angle_alpha   90.00
_cell.angle_beta   90.00
_cell.angle_gamma   90.00
#
_symmetry.space_group_name_H-M   'P 1'
#
loop_
_entity.id
_entity.type
_entity.pdbx_description
1 polymer ?
#
loop_
_entity_poly.entity_id
_entity_poly.type
_entity_poly.pdbx_seq_one_letter_code
_entity_poly.pdbx_strand_id
1 'polypeptide(L)'
;MRLWALLWLLGCRAAAWQSDDYWLDDAVGLGRQFDGIGAVSGGGATSRLLVNYQEPYRSQILDYLFKPNFGASLQLLKVEIGGDAQSTDGTEPSHMHYENDENYFRGYQWWLMKEAKKRNPFIKLIGLPWAFPGWIGRGMDWPYDYPDVTAYYIISWIIGAKKYHDLDIDYIGIWNERSFNSKYIKVLRKTLDRVGLKTLGIIAADGNWDIANQMLVDPYLYDAVEIVGAHYPGTETVKNAQLTRKKLWSSEDYSTFNNEVGASCWARILNQNYVNGNMTATLAWNLVASYYEELPFGRCSLMTAQEPWSGHYSVNSPIWITAHTTQFTQPGWYYLKVDGHLEKGGSFVALTDGLGNLTIIIETMNHSHSECIRPPLPSYVVSPQKAVFHLKGSFNKLKSLQMWYSKLDFSTANSTLFQSFGAKNISEGILTLSLDLDEIYTLTTLTTGHKSSSSEPPPSQPFPSTYKDDFNIRNPPFSEAPYFADQTGVFEYFINATDPGEHVFTLRQVVTQRPITWVMDAMNTISIIGSYKWVNFIITCDIYIESNKGGAFIAGRISKAGIYVASAKGIFFWVFPDGTYQVTGDLAGNEILMKGLSGVQANRWHTLTLILKGSNISGMLNGYPLWENVTTHSPENGWAAIGTHSFELTQFDNFHVEAS
;
A
#
# COMPACT_ATOMS: atom_id res chain seq x y z
N MET A 1 40.79 77.05 22.61
CA MET A 1 40.08 76.92 23.90
C MET A 1 38.97 75.89 23.72
N ARG A 2 39.05 74.78 24.48
CA ARG A 2 37.99 73.84 24.94
C ARG A 2 37.00 73.28 23.87
N LEU A 3 37.13 72.04 23.36
CA LEU A 3 36.91 70.68 23.95
C LEU A 3 35.41 70.32 24.09
N TRP A 4 35.07 69.06 23.73
CA TRP A 4 33.79 68.30 23.81
C TRP A 4 32.98 68.23 22.50
N ALA A 5 32.51 67.08 22.00
CA ALA A 5 32.68 65.67 22.36
C ALA A 5 32.22 64.76 21.18
N LEU A 6 32.81 63.56 21.14
CA LEU A 6 32.35 62.35 20.44
C LEU A 6 30.82 62.18 20.47
N LEU A 7 30.20 61.73 19.36
CA LEU A 7 29.35 60.53 19.28
C LEU A 7 28.60 60.44 17.92
N TRP A 8 28.88 59.37 17.15
CA TRP A 8 28.03 58.61 16.20
C TRP A 8 28.83 58.10 15.00
N LEU A 9 29.74 57.17 15.27
CA LEU A 9 30.22 56.18 14.31
C LEU A 9 29.93 54.81 14.94
N LEU A 10 28.72 54.32 14.75
CA LEU A 10 28.30 52.99 15.18
C LEU A 10 27.49 52.35 14.05
N GLY A 11 28.10 51.35 13.42
CA GLY A 11 27.40 50.12 13.06
C GLY A 11 26.65 50.08 11.73
N CYS A 12 27.37 50.16 10.60
CA CYS A 12 27.01 49.32 9.46
C CYS A 12 27.80 48.01 9.56
N ARG A 13 27.43 47.14 10.51
CA ARG A 13 27.67 45.71 10.31
C ARG A 13 26.59 45.27 9.34
N ALA A 14 26.95 45.14 8.07
CA ALA A 14 26.20 44.26 7.18
C ALA A 14 26.06 42.94 7.94
N ALA A 15 24.82 42.49 8.14
CA ALA A 15 24.55 41.13 8.59
C ALA A 15 25.06 40.21 7.47
N ALA A 16 26.34 39.87 7.51
CA ALA A 16 26.86 38.73 6.78
C ALA A 16 26.13 37.54 7.40
N TRP A 17 25.15 37.01 6.66
CA TRP A 17 24.56 35.73 6.98
C TRP A 17 25.72 34.74 7.14
N GLN A 18 25.95 34.31 8.37
CA GLN A 18 26.92 33.27 8.69
C GLN A 18 26.50 32.04 7.86
N SER A 19 27.41 31.59 6.99
CA SER A 19 27.19 30.43 6.14
C SER A 19 27.53 29.17 6.90
N ASP A 20 26.72 28.13 6.74
CA ASP A 20 26.91 26.86 7.42
C ASP A 20 27.64 25.89 6.46
N ASP A 21 28.82 25.43 6.88
CA ASP A 21 29.75 24.65 6.06
C ASP A 21 29.56 23.13 6.26
N TYR A 22 29.50 22.38 5.16
CA TYR A 22 29.31 20.92 5.13
C TYR A 22 30.38 20.28 4.22
N TRP A 23 31.13 19.28 4.70
CA TRP A 23 32.24 18.69 3.94
C TRP A 23 31.86 17.33 3.37
N LEU A 24 31.78 17.21 2.04
CA LEU A 24 31.50 15.96 1.34
C LEU A 24 32.82 15.32 0.90
N ASP A 25 33.29 14.34 1.68
CA ASP A 25 34.58 13.67 1.47
C ASP A 25 34.42 12.14 1.56
N ASP A 26 34.81 11.44 0.50
CA ASP A 26 34.86 9.98 0.46
C ASP A 26 36.21 9.41 0.95
N ALA A 27 37.25 10.24 1.12
CA ALA A 27 38.56 9.81 1.59
C ALA A 27 38.56 9.34 3.05
N VAL A 28 37.56 9.75 3.85
CA VAL A 28 37.34 9.28 5.23
C VAL A 28 36.57 7.94 5.30
N GLY A 29 36.27 7.37 4.12
CA GLY A 29 35.50 6.15 3.94
C GLY A 29 33.99 6.41 3.83
N LEU A 30 33.27 5.39 3.38
CA LEU A 30 31.84 5.45 3.10
C LEU A 30 30.98 5.04 4.31
N GLY A 31 29.72 5.46 4.28
CA GLY A 31 28.65 5.05 5.19
C GLY A 31 28.08 3.68 4.83
N ARG A 32 26.78 3.46 5.09
CA ARG A 32 26.13 2.19 4.74
C ARG A 32 25.77 2.14 3.27
N GLN A 33 25.64 0.91 2.77
CA GLN A 33 25.08 0.66 1.44
C GLN A 33 23.59 1.01 1.44
N PHE A 34 23.16 1.79 0.46
CA PHE A 34 21.77 2.10 0.18
C PHE A 34 21.09 0.90 -0.48
N ASP A 35 19.92 0.54 0.03
CA ASP A 35 19.19 -0.65 -0.36
C ASP A 35 17.98 -0.36 -1.25
N GLY A 36 17.46 0.87 -1.24
CA GLY A 36 16.45 1.33 -2.18
C GLY A 36 15.23 1.99 -1.56
N ILE A 37 14.47 2.71 -2.37
CA ILE A 37 13.14 3.23 -2.01
C ILE A 37 12.06 2.39 -2.70
N GLY A 38 11.01 2.06 -1.96
CA GLY A 38 9.92 1.22 -2.44
C GLY A 38 8.54 1.64 -1.98
N ALA A 39 7.57 0.82 -2.34
CA ALA A 39 6.22 0.90 -1.83
C ALA A 39 5.57 -0.48 -1.71
N VAL A 40 4.49 -0.53 -0.94
CA VAL A 40 3.71 -1.73 -0.65
C VAL A 40 2.45 -1.76 -1.51
N SER A 41 2.20 -2.85 -2.22
CA SER A 41 0.87 -3.22 -2.73
C SER A 41 0.29 -4.34 -1.87
N GLY A 42 -0.96 -4.18 -1.46
CA GLY A 42 -1.57 -4.99 -0.40
C GLY A 42 -1.40 -4.37 0.98
N GLY A 43 -1.42 -5.20 2.01
CA GLY A 43 -1.84 -4.75 3.34
C GLY A 43 -3.26 -4.25 3.26
N GLY A 44 -4.11 -5.00 2.56
CA GLY A 44 -5.52 -4.72 2.37
C GLY A 44 -5.89 -4.25 0.98
N ALA A 45 -5.82 -5.11 -0.02
CA ALA A 45 -6.43 -4.91 -1.33
C ALA A 45 -6.20 -3.54 -2.03
N THR A 46 -5.05 -2.89 -1.78
CA THR A 46 -4.84 -1.48 -2.13
C THR A 46 -4.70 -1.23 -3.63
N SER A 47 -4.50 -2.28 -4.42
CA SER A 47 -4.44 -2.23 -5.89
C SER A 47 -5.69 -2.78 -6.60
N ARG A 48 -6.79 -3.02 -5.86
CA ARG A 48 -7.97 -3.75 -6.33
C ARG A 48 -8.64 -3.16 -7.58
N LEU A 49 -8.72 -1.83 -7.67
CA LEU A 49 -9.38 -1.11 -8.77
C LEU A 49 -8.44 -0.86 -9.95
N LEU A 50 -7.11 -0.96 -9.76
CA LEU A 50 -6.13 -0.65 -10.81
C LEU A 50 -6.23 -1.59 -12.00
N VAL A 51 -6.49 -2.87 -11.75
CA VAL A 51 -6.48 -3.93 -12.77
C VAL A 51 -7.51 -3.72 -13.88
N ASN A 52 -8.59 -2.99 -13.57
CA ASN A 52 -9.71 -2.74 -14.47
C ASN A 52 -9.61 -1.42 -15.24
N TYR A 53 -8.54 -0.64 -15.04
CA TYR A 53 -8.30 0.53 -15.88
C TYR A 53 -8.13 0.11 -17.33
N GLN A 54 -8.79 0.85 -18.23
CA GLN A 54 -8.58 0.69 -19.65
C GLN A 54 -7.18 1.17 -20.05
N GLU A 55 -6.63 0.54 -21.10
CA GLU A 55 -5.45 1.11 -21.77
C GLU A 55 -5.85 2.38 -22.53
N PRO A 56 -4.96 3.39 -22.63
CA PRO A 56 -3.56 3.38 -22.20
C PRO A 56 -3.33 3.75 -20.72
N TYR A 57 -4.37 4.13 -19.98
CA TYR A 57 -4.25 4.74 -18.65
C TYR A 57 -3.63 3.80 -17.63
N ARG A 58 -4.00 2.51 -17.65
CA ARG A 58 -3.39 1.50 -16.78
C ARG A 58 -1.88 1.41 -16.99
N SER A 59 -1.41 1.34 -18.23
CA SER A 59 0.02 1.34 -18.54
C SER A 59 0.71 2.66 -18.17
N GLN A 60 0.03 3.80 -18.29
CA GLN A 60 0.57 5.11 -17.89
C GLN A 60 0.79 5.20 -16.37
N ILE A 61 -0.17 4.74 -15.57
CA ILE A 61 -0.04 4.65 -14.10
C ILE A 61 1.19 3.80 -13.73
N LEU A 62 1.33 2.63 -14.34
CA LEU A 62 2.47 1.74 -14.12
C LEU A 62 3.81 2.36 -14.56
N ASP A 63 3.81 3.19 -15.62
CA ASP A 63 4.99 3.96 -16.03
C ASP A 63 5.40 4.99 -14.96
N TYR A 64 4.44 5.71 -14.38
CA TYR A 64 4.73 6.64 -13.27
C TYR A 64 5.32 5.95 -12.04
N LEU A 65 4.90 4.73 -11.74
CA LEU A 65 5.37 3.97 -10.59
C LEU A 65 6.76 3.34 -10.82
N PHE A 66 6.93 2.62 -11.94
CA PHE A 66 8.05 1.68 -12.11
C PHE A 66 9.04 2.02 -13.22
N LYS A 67 8.67 2.84 -14.22
CA LYS A 67 9.56 3.10 -15.35
C LYS A 67 10.75 3.95 -14.90
N PRO A 68 12.00 3.48 -15.11
CA PRO A 68 13.18 4.25 -14.74
C PRO A 68 13.22 5.62 -15.44
N ASN A 69 13.71 6.64 -14.73
CA ASN A 69 13.84 8.01 -15.25
C ASN A 69 12.51 8.56 -15.81
N PHE A 70 11.39 8.31 -15.12
CA PHE A 70 10.08 8.75 -15.58
C PHE A 70 9.27 9.45 -14.49
N GLY A 71 8.88 8.70 -13.46
CA GLY A 71 8.17 9.19 -12.28
C GLY A 71 8.89 8.72 -11.02
N ALA A 72 8.17 8.04 -10.14
CA ALA A 72 8.66 7.49 -8.88
C ALA A 72 9.79 6.48 -9.09
N SER A 73 9.87 5.81 -10.24
CA SER A 73 11.00 4.95 -10.64
C SER A 73 11.42 3.97 -9.54
N LEU A 74 10.44 3.31 -8.90
CA LEU A 74 10.65 2.55 -7.68
C LEU A 74 11.68 1.42 -7.84
N GLN A 75 12.45 1.20 -6.76
CA GLN A 75 13.55 0.24 -6.72
C GLN A 75 13.18 -1.04 -5.95
N LEU A 76 12.21 -0.95 -5.04
CA LEU A 76 11.64 -2.08 -4.31
C LEU A 76 10.12 -2.12 -4.52
N LEU A 77 9.55 -3.31 -4.68
CA LEU A 77 8.12 -3.57 -4.63
C LEU A 77 7.85 -4.67 -3.60
N LYS A 78 7.12 -4.31 -2.54
CA LYS A 78 6.64 -5.26 -1.53
C LYS A 78 5.17 -5.58 -1.83
N VAL A 79 4.83 -6.86 -1.89
CA VAL A 79 3.47 -7.34 -2.12
C VAL A 79 2.98 -8.18 -0.95
N GLU A 80 1.69 -8.09 -0.67
CA GLU A 80 1.01 -9.02 0.23
C GLU A 80 1.01 -10.43 -0.37
N ILE A 81 1.29 -11.42 0.48
CA ILE A 81 0.96 -12.82 0.21
C ILE A 81 -0.45 -13.02 0.74
N GLY A 82 -1.43 -12.98 -0.18
CA GLY A 82 -2.85 -13.07 0.15
C GLY A 82 -3.17 -14.26 1.04
N GLY A 83 -4.03 -14.04 2.04
CA GLY A 83 -4.33 -15.00 3.11
C GLY A 83 -5.82 -15.25 3.31
N ASP A 84 -6.67 -14.85 2.36
CA ASP A 84 -8.14 -14.98 2.37
C ASP A 84 -8.87 -14.15 3.44
N ALA A 85 -8.16 -13.26 4.13
CA ALA A 85 -8.66 -12.45 5.23
C ALA A 85 -8.50 -10.96 4.96
N GLN A 86 -9.28 -10.14 5.67
CA GLN A 86 -9.16 -8.69 5.65
C GLN A 86 -7.79 -8.24 6.15
N SER A 87 -7.12 -7.38 5.39
CA SER A 87 -5.77 -6.89 5.70
C SER A 87 -5.60 -5.37 5.66
N THR A 88 -6.65 -4.57 5.38
CA THR A 88 -6.94 -3.18 5.81
C THR A 88 -8.15 -2.62 5.03
N ASP A 89 -8.11 -2.65 3.69
CA ASP A 89 -9.16 -2.12 2.79
C ASP A 89 -9.90 -3.22 2.00
N GLY A 90 -9.56 -4.48 2.25
CA GLY A 90 -10.16 -5.64 1.63
C GLY A 90 -9.37 -6.91 1.92
N THR A 91 -9.87 -8.03 1.40
CA THR A 91 -9.20 -9.33 1.43
C THR A 91 -8.38 -9.54 0.17
N GLU A 92 -7.24 -10.23 0.27
CA GLU A 92 -6.50 -10.72 -0.90
C GLU A 92 -6.48 -12.25 -0.97
N PRO A 93 -6.72 -12.84 -2.16
CA PRO A 93 -6.86 -14.29 -2.32
C PRO A 93 -5.53 -15.03 -2.15
N SER A 94 -5.57 -16.10 -1.39
CA SER A 94 -4.45 -17.00 -1.19
C SER A 94 -4.20 -17.91 -2.40
N HIS A 95 -2.94 -18.26 -2.63
CA HIS A 95 -2.59 -19.34 -3.57
C HIS A 95 -3.03 -20.72 -3.09
N MET A 96 -3.45 -20.87 -1.83
CA MET A 96 -3.95 -22.13 -1.26
C MET A 96 -5.14 -21.91 -0.32
N HIS A 97 -6.37 -21.80 -0.84
CA HIS A 97 -7.58 -21.66 -0.01
C HIS A 97 -7.78 -22.86 0.94
N TYR A 98 -7.39 -24.05 0.47
CA TYR A 98 -7.47 -25.31 1.20
C TYR A 98 -6.12 -26.03 1.18
N GLU A 99 -5.94 -27.04 2.04
CA GLU A 99 -4.66 -27.77 2.18
C GLU A 99 -4.21 -28.46 0.87
N ASN A 100 -5.15 -28.86 0.02
CA ASN A 100 -4.90 -29.54 -1.25
C ASN A 100 -5.19 -28.65 -2.48
N ASP A 101 -5.26 -27.34 -2.31
CA ASP A 101 -5.48 -26.35 -3.36
C ASP A 101 -4.18 -25.59 -3.64
N GLU A 102 -3.81 -25.46 -4.91
CA GLU A 102 -2.71 -24.61 -5.35
C GLU A 102 -3.10 -23.89 -6.65
N ASN A 103 -3.22 -22.57 -6.58
CA ASN A 103 -3.48 -21.72 -7.73
C ASN A 103 -2.65 -20.43 -7.66
N TYR A 104 -1.68 -20.32 -8.57
CA TYR A 104 -0.76 -19.20 -8.63
C TYR A 104 -1.22 -18.10 -9.59
N PHE A 105 -2.51 -18.06 -9.95
CA PHE A 105 -3.08 -17.10 -10.89
C PHE A 105 -4.20 -16.25 -10.28
N ARG A 106 -4.43 -16.37 -8.97
CA ARG A 106 -5.40 -15.57 -8.23
C ARG A 106 -4.90 -14.17 -7.92
N GLY A 107 -5.84 -13.25 -7.77
CA GLY A 107 -5.59 -11.85 -7.44
C GLY A 107 -4.77 -11.15 -8.50
N TYR A 108 -4.01 -10.14 -8.09
CA TYR A 108 -3.35 -9.22 -9.01
C TYR A 108 -1.88 -8.95 -8.69
N GLN A 109 -1.37 -9.44 -7.56
CA GLN A 109 0.03 -9.23 -7.18
C GLN A 109 1.01 -9.87 -8.17
N TRP A 110 0.67 -11.05 -8.73
CA TRP A 110 1.45 -11.68 -9.80
C TRP A 110 1.57 -10.81 -11.04
N TRP A 111 0.45 -10.21 -11.47
CA TRP A 111 0.40 -9.29 -12.60
C TRP A 111 1.23 -8.03 -12.31
N LEU A 112 1.04 -7.44 -11.13
CA LEU A 112 1.73 -6.21 -10.75
C LEU A 112 3.25 -6.39 -10.70
N MET A 113 3.72 -7.49 -10.12
CA MET A 113 5.16 -7.82 -10.10
C MET A 113 5.73 -8.01 -11.51
N LYS A 114 4.99 -8.66 -12.43
CA LYS A 114 5.39 -8.79 -13.85
C LYS A 114 5.45 -7.44 -14.55
N GLU A 115 4.45 -6.57 -14.35
CA GLU A 115 4.41 -5.24 -14.96
C GLU A 115 5.53 -4.33 -14.42
N ALA A 116 5.88 -4.46 -13.14
CA ALA A 116 7.01 -3.78 -12.54
C ALA A 116 8.35 -4.28 -13.13
N LYS A 117 8.57 -5.61 -13.17
CA LYS A 117 9.78 -6.22 -13.76
C LYS A 117 9.95 -5.91 -15.24
N LYS A 118 8.85 -5.83 -15.99
CA LYS A 118 8.86 -5.44 -17.41
C LYS A 118 9.41 -4.03 -17.62
N ARG A 119 9.14 -3.11 -16.69
CA ARG A 119 9.61 -1.71 -16.75
C ARG A 119 10.99 -1.53 -16.13
N ASN A 120 11.22 -2.19 -14.99
CA ASN A 120 12.48 -2.17 -14.27
C ASN A 120 12.88 -3.62 -13.92
N PRO A 121 13.68 -4.29 -14.77
CA PRO A 121 14.15 -5.66 -14.49
C PRO A 121 14.93 -5.80 -13.18
N PHE A 122 15.53 -4.71 -12.70
CA PHE A 122 16.33 -4.66 -11.48
C PHE A 122 15.51 -4.38 -10.21
N ILE A 123 14.21 -4.11 -10.32
CA ILE A 123 13.36 -3.92 -9.14
C ILE A 123 13.43 -5.14 -8.23
N LYS A 124 13.57 -4.93 -6.92
CA LYS A 124 13.59 -6.01 -5.94
C LYS A 124 12.18 -6.35 -5.50
N LEU A 125 11.87 -7.64 -5.43
CA LEU A 125 10.54 -8.13 -5.07
C LEU A 125 10.55 -8.71 -3.65
N ILE A 126 9.57 -8.29 -2.85
CA ILE A 126 9.42 -8.68 -1.44
C ILE A 126 8.01 -9.25 -1.23
N GLY A 127 7.90 -10.41 -0.59
CA GLY A 127 6.61 -10.96 -0.16
C GLY A 127 6.46 -10.92 1.36
N LEU A 128 5.27 -10.59 1.87
CA LEU A 128 4.94 -10.64 3.30
C LEU A 128 3.47 -11.07 3.50
N PRO A 129 3.17 -12.07 4.35
CA PRO A 129 1.79 -12.38 4.71
C PRO A 129 1.25 -11.42 5.78
N TRP A 130 0.01 -10.95 5.60
CA TRP A 130 -0.79 -10.31 6.65
C TRP A 130 -1.66 -11.32 7.40
N ALA A 131 -2.20 -12.28 6.67
CA ALA A 131 -3.09 -13.32 7.17
C ALA A 131 -2.71 -14.68 6.58
N PHE A 132 -3.34 -15.76 7.05
CA PHE A 132 -3.16 -17.10 6.52
C PHE A 132 -4.49 -17.82 6.37
N PRO A 133 -4.65 -18.70 5.37
CA PRO A 133 -5.81 -19.59 5.30
C PRO A 133 -5.97 -20.42 6.57
N GLY A 134 -7.22 -20.68 6.99
CA GLY A 134 -7.49 -21.30 8.31
C GLY A 134 -6.88 -22.69 8.50
N TRP A 135 -6.61 -23.44 7.42
CA TRP A 135 -6.08 -24.81 7.49
C TRP A 135 -4.63 -24.83 7.99
N ILE A 136 -3.89 -23.73 7.82
CA ILE A 136 -2.51 -23.56 8.31
C ILE A 136 -2.45 -23.76 9.82
N GLY A 137 -3.46 -23.29 10.54
CA GLY A 137 -3.52 -23.35 11.99
C GLY A 137 -3.95 -24.71 12.53
N ARG A 138 -4.35 -25.67 11.68
CA ARG A 138 -4.80 -27.02 12.07
C ARG A 138 -5.87 -26.98 13.18
N GLY A 139 -6.81 -26.05 13.08
CA GLY A 139 -7.88 -25.84 14.06
C GLY A 139 -7.58 -24.79 15.14
N MET A 140 -6.38 -24.19 15.13
CA MET A 140 -6.03 -23.05 15.96
C MET A 140 -6.01 -21.76 15.13
N ASP A 141 -6.25 -20.62 15.78
CA ASP A 141 -6.10 -19.28 15.19
C ASP A 141 -4.66 -18.76 15.34
N TRP A 142 -3.68 -19.60 14.98
CA TRP A 142 -2.26 -19.30 15.16
C TRP A 142 -1.38 -20.02 14.13
N PRO A 143 -0.49 -19.31 13.40
CA PRO A 143 0.25 -19.91 12.29
C PRO A 143 1.55 -20.62 12.72
N TYR A 144 1.92 -20.63 14.01
CA TYR A 144 3.23 -21.15 14.42
C TYR A 144 3.21 -22.40 15.30
N ASP A 145 2.04 -22.97 15.56
CA ASP A 145 1.95 -24.27 16.24
C ASP A 145 2.55 -25.39 15.38
N TYR A 146 2.40 -25.26 14.05
CA TYR A 146 2.94 -26.16 13.03
C TYR A 146 3.83 -25.37 12.05
N PRO A 147 5.03 -24.92 12.48
CA PRO A 147 5.84 -23.98 11.70
C PRO A 147 6.33 -24.54 10.36
N ASP A 148 6.40 -25.87 10.23
CA ASP A 148 6.69 -26.57 8.98
C ASP A 148 5.55 -26.47 7.96
N VAL A 149 4.29 -26.49 8.40
CA VAL A 149 3.11 -26.27 7.54
C VAL A 149 3.13 -24.84 7.00
N THR A 150 3.37 -23.86 7.86
CA THR A 150 3.45 -22.44 7.48
C THR A 150 4.65 -22.17 6.56
N ALA A 151 5.80 -22.79 6.84
CA ALA A 151 6.96 -22.67 5.95
C ALA A 151 6.70 -23.31 4.58
N TYR A 152 6.00 -24.45 4.54
CA TYR A 152 5.57 -25.08 3.28
C TYR A 152 4.67 -24.14 2.46
N TYR A 153 3.68 -23.52 3.10
CA TYR A 153 2.79 -22.55 2.46
C TYR A 153 3.54 -21.39 1.81
N ILE A 154 4.46 -20.77 2.56
CA ILE A 154 5.26 -19.64 2.08
C ILE A 154 6.23 -20.06 0.97
N ILE A 155 6.88 -21.21 1.09
CA ILE A 155 7.80 -21.69 0.06
C ILE A 155 7.06 -22.06 -1.23
N SER A 156 5.84 -22.59 -1.12
CA SER A 156 4.99 -22.88 -2.28
C SER A 156 4.69 -21.60 -3.06
N TRP A 157 4.37 -20.49 -2.37
CA TRP A 157 4.20 -19.17 -3.01
C TRP A 157 5.45 -18.73 -3.78
N ILE A 158 6.63 -18.83 -3.16
CA ILE A 158 7.92 -18.43 -3.78
C ILE A 158 8.23 -19.28 -5.01
N ILE A 159 8.07 -20.61 -4.91
CA ILE A 159 8.27 -21.52 -6.03
C ILE A 159 7.27 -21.25 -7.14
N GLY A 160 6.01 -20.97 -6.79
CA GLY A 160 4.96 -20.59 -7.73
C GLY A 160 5.29 -19.32 -8.49
N ALA A 161 5.81 -18.29 -7.80
CA ALA A 161 6.26 -17.04 -8.42
C ALA A 161 7.26 -17.31 -9.55
N LYS A 162 8.27 -18.15 -9.29
CA LYS A 162 9.28 -18.50 -10.30
C LYS A 162 8.71 -19.39 -11.40
N LYS A 163 8.00 -20.45 -11.04
CA LYS A 163 7.54 -21.48 -11.98
C LYS A 163 6.51 -20.97 -12.98
N TYR A 164 5.57 -20.13 -12.53
CA TYR A 164 4.43 -19.71 -13.36
C TYR A 164 4.56 -18.29 -13.92
N HIS A 165 5.42 -17.45 -13.31
CA HIS A 165 5.56 -16.05 -13.70
C HIS A 165 6.99 -15.60 -14.00
N ASP A 166 7.97 -16.50 -13.88
CA ASP A 166 9.40 -16.19 -13.99
C ASP A 166 9.86 -15.05 -13.06
N LEU A 167 9.26 -14.98 -11.87
CA LEU A 167 9.59 -13.96 -10.87
C LEU A 167 10.56 -14.54 -9.84
N ASP A 168 11.72 -13.91 -9.71
CA ASP A 168 12.64 -14.15 -8.62
C ASP A 168 12.27 -13.23 -7.45
N ILE A 169 11.88 -13.83 -6.33
CA ILE A 169 11.59 -13.13 -5.07
C ILE A 169 12.92 -12.91 -4.34
N ASP A 170 13.24 -11.66 -4.03
CA ASP A 170 14.50 -11.30 -3.37
C ASP A 170 14.41 -11.47 -1.85
N TYR A 171 13.26 -11.12 -1.25
CA TYR A 171 13.06 -11.17 0.19
C TYR A 171 11.69 -11.71 0.61
N ILE A 172 11.64 -12.33 1.78
CA ILE A 172 10.41 -12.79 2.44
C ILE A 172 10.32 -12.25 3.87
N GLY A 173 9.14 -11.78 4.25
CA GLY A 173 8.79 -11.36 5.60
C GLY A 173 8.17 -12.47 6.45
N ILE A 174 7.78 -12.16 7.69
CA ILE A 174 7.33 -13.15 8.67
C ILE A 174 5.80 -13.17 8.86
N TRP A 175 5.25 -12.14 9.50
CA TRP A 175 3.81 -11.93 9.66
C TRP A 175 3.57 -10.49 10.08
N ASN A 176 2.91 -9.72 9.22
CA ASN A 176 2.84 -8.26 9.32
C ASN A 176 2.27 -7.77 10.66
N GLU A 177 3.04 -6.95 11.39
CA GLU A 177 2.65 -6.31 12.65
C GLU A 177 2.07 -7.30 13.69
N ARG A 178 2.50 -8.56 13.63
CA ARG A 178 2.13 -9.60 14.58
C ARG A 178 3.38 -10.15 15.27
N SER A 179 3.17 -10.89 16.35
CA SER A 179 4.30 -11.47 17.08
C SER A 179 5.01 -12.48 16.19
N PHE A 180 6.32 -12.30 16.00
CA PHE A 180 7.14 -13.29 15.30
C PHE A 180 7.38 -14.53 16.18
N ASN A 181 7.78 -15.63 15.54
CA ASN A 181 8.22 -16.84 16.23
C ASN A 181 9.63 -17.26 15.79
N SER A 182 10.59 -17.24 16.72
CA SER A 182 12.00 -17.53 16.42
C SER A 182 12.22 -18.96 15.91
N LYS A 183 11.41 -19.93 16.37
CA LYS A 183 11.46 -21.31 15.85
C LYS A 183 10.99 -21.34 14.39
N TYR A 184 9.89 -20.66 14.05
CA TYR A 184 9.40 -20.54 12.68
C TYR A 184 10.45 -19.91 11.76
N ILE A 185 11.06 -18.79 12.14
CA ILE A 185 12.09 -18.11 11.32
C ILE A 185 13.25 -19.06 10.98
N LYS A 186 13.72 -19.83 11.97
CA LYS A 186 14.77 -20.83 11.77
C LYS A 186 14.32 -22.00 10.88
N VAL A 187 13.07 -22.45 11.01
CA VAL A 187 12.48 -23.47 10.15
C VAL A 187 12.35 -22.97 8.71
N LEU A 188 11.89 -21.74 8.50
CA LEU A 188 11.77 -21.10 7.20
C LEU A 188 13.14 -21.02 6.51
N ARG A 189 14.17 -20.48 7.18
CA ARG A 189 15.54 -20.43 6.66
C ARG A 189 16.05 -21.81 6.24
N LYS A 190 15.95 -22.80 7.14
CA LYS A 190 16.39 -24.17 6.87
C LYS A 190 15.67 -24.79 5.67
N THR A 191 14.38 -24.50 5.52
CA THR A 191 13.57 -25.07 4.44
C THR A 191 13.89 -24.40 3.10
N LEU A 192 14.06 -23.08 3.07
CA LEU A 192 14.57 -22.33 1.91
C LEU A 192 15.91 -22.90 1.42
N ASP A 193 16.85 -23.13 2.35
CA ASP A 193 18.18 -23.66 2.00
C ASP A 193 18.10 -25.08 1.42
N ARG A 194 17.21 -25.91 1.96
CA ARG A 194 16.99 -27.29 1.52
C ARG A 194 16.43 -27.36 0.10
N VAL A 195 15.60 -26.40 -0.30
CA VAL A 195 15.02 -26.31 -1.65
C VAL A 195 15.88 -25.48 -2.61
N GLY A 196 17.07 -25.04 -2.19
CA GLY A 196 18.04 -24.33 -3.03
C GLY A 196 17.88 -22.81 -3.08
N LEU A 197 16.98 -22.22 -2.29
CA LEU A 197 16.71 -20.77 -2.21
C LEU A 197 17.61 -20.07 -1.18
N LYS A 198 18.92 -20.36 -1.21
CA LYS A 198 19.90 -19.90 -0.21
C LYS A 198 20.16 -18.40 -0.24
N THR A 199 19.93 -17.75 -1.38
CA THR A 199 20.19 -16.31 -1.58
C THR A 199 18.97 -15.44 -1.30
N LEU A 200 17.80 -16.02 -1.09
CA LEU A 200 16.58 -15.28 -0.75
C LEU A 200 16.70 -14.82 0.71
N GLY A 201 16.61 -13.51 0.95
CA GLY A 201 16.79 -12.92 2.27
C GLY A 201 15.53 -12.97 3.13
N ILE A 202 15.69 -13.06 4.45
CA ILE A 202 14.58 -12.93 5.40
C ILE A 202 14.62 -11.53 6.01
N ILE A 203 13.53 -10.79 5.85
CA ILE A 203 13.25 -9.54 6.57
C ILE A 203 12.44 -9.89 7.81
N ALA A 204 12.84 -9.38 8.97
CA ALA A 204 12.07 -9.60 10.19
C ALA A 204 12.15 -8.39 11.13
N ALA A 205 11.12 -8.06 11.91
CA ALA A 205 9.86 -8.79 12.00
C ALA A 205 8.70 -8.12 11.25
N ASP A 206 8.92 -7.01 10.54
CA ASP A 206 7.85 -6.15 9.98
C ASP A 206 6.88 -5.72 11.10
N GLY A 207 7.46 -5.09 12.11
CA GLY A 207 6.81 -4.62 13.33
C GLY A 207 7.75 -3.69 14.10
N ASN A 208 7.93 -3.90 15.40
CA ASN A 208 8.88 -3.12 16.20
C ASN A 208 10.32 -3.66 16.10
N TRP A 209 11.28 -2.94 16.68
CA TRP A 209 12.70 -3.32 16.72
C TRP A 209 13.04 -4.52 17.64
N ASP A 210 12.06 -5.12 18.33
CA ASP A 210 12.28 -6.07 19.42
C ASP A 210 13.02 -7.36 19.02
N ILE A 211 12.93 -7.78 17.75
CA ILE A 211 13.66 -8.95 17.26
C ILE A 211 15.19 -8.79 17.41
N ALA A 212 15.70 -7.55 17.34
CA ALA A 212 17.11 -7.28 17.52
C ALA A 212 17.63 -7.78 18.87
N ASN A 213 16.82 -7.71 19.93
CA ASN A 213 17.18 -8.20 21.25
C ASN A 213 17.42 -9.71 21.24
N GLN A 214 16.56 -10.46 20.56
CA GLN A 214 16.68 -11.91 20.46
C GLN A 214 17.85 -12.33 19.57
N MET A 215 18.10 -11.60 18.47
CA MET A 215 19.23 -11.87 17.58
C MET A 215 20.59 -11.68 18.26
N LEU A 216 20.70 -10.78 19.26
CA LEU A 216 21.96 -10.61 20.00
C LEU A 216 22.32 -11.80 20.90
N VAL A 217 21.34 -12.66 21.23
CA VAL A 217 21.53 -13.79 22.15
C VAL A 217 21.28 -15.16 21.50
N ASP A 218 20.62 -15.23 20.35
CA ASP A 218 20.43 -16.44 19.55
C ASP A 218 21.18 -16.33 18.21
N PRO A 219 22.40 -16.91 18.08
CA PRO A 219 23.19 -16.83 16.85
C PRO A 219 22.50 -17.52 15.66
N TYR A 220 21.65 -18.53 15.90
CA TYR A 220 20.93 -19.20 14.81
C TYR A 220 19.81 -18.31 14.27
N LEU A 221 19.16 -17.53 15.13
CA LEU A 221 18.20 -16.52 14.69
C LEU A 221 18.92 -15.38 13.96
N TYR A 222 20.06 -14.94 14.48
CA TYR A 222 20.91 -13.93 13.84
C TYR A 222 21.31 -14.33 12.42
N ASP A 223 21.75 -15.58 12.22
CA ASP A 223 22.17 -16.09 10.92
C ASP A 223 20.98 -16.25 9.95
N ALA A 224 19.79 -16.54 10.47
CA ALA A 224 18.59 -16.71 9.65
C ALA A 224 18.05 -15.38 9.08
N VAL A 225 18.20 -14.28 9.81
CA VAL A 225 17.65 -12.97 9.44
C VAL A 225 18.70 -12.12 8.70
N GLU A 226 18.36 -11.58 7.54
CA GLU A 226 19.25 -10.73 6.77
C GLU A 226 19.06 -9.24 7.10
N ILE A 227 17.80 -8.82 7.24
CA ILE A 227 17.40 -7.42 7.45
C ILE A 227 16.49 -7.33 8.68
N VAL A 228 16.72 -6.32 9.52
CA VAL A 228 15.77 -5.93 10.56
C VAL A 228 14.83 -4.87 9.98
N GLY A 229 13.60 -5.27 9.69
CA GLY A 229 12.54 -4.41 9.17
C GLY A 229 11.61 -3.93 10.28
N ALA A 230 11.48 -2.60 10.42
CA ALA A 230 10.58 -1.97 11.38
C ALA A 230 9.54 -1.07 10.69
N HIS A 231 8.40 -0.89 11.34
CA HIS A 231 7.26 -0.12 10.84
C HIS A 231 7.14 1.22 11.57
N TYR A 232 6.85 2.28 10.82
CA TYR A 232 6.65 3.65 11.33
C TYR A 232 7.66 4.09 12.42
N PRO A 233 8.97 3.95 12.18
CA PRO A 233 10.01 4.10 13.21
C PRO A 233 10.18 5.53 13.72
N GLY A 234 9.53 6.52 13.08
CA GLY A 234 9.71 7.93 13.43
C GLY A 234 11.13 8.42 13.19
N THR A 235 11.78 7.91 12.13
CA THR A 235 13.19 8.13 11.77
C THR A 235 14.23 7.52 12.71
N GLU A 236 13.83 7.00 13.87
CA GLU A 236 14.75 6.52 14.90
C GLU A 236 14.96 5.00 14.85
N THR A 237 16.07 4.54 15.42
CA THR A 237 16.33 3.12 15.69
C THR A 237 16.69 2.90 17.15
N VAL A 238 16.89 1.64 17.55
CA VAL A 238 17.32 1.29 18.91
C VAL A 238 18.74 0.77 18.94
N LYS A 239 19.43 0.97 20.07
CA LYS A 239 20.81 0.53 20.28
C LYS A 239 21.03 -0.94 19.93
N ASN A 240 20.10 -1.82 20.30
CA ASN A 240 20.24 -3.25 20.05
C ASN A 240 20.16 -3.57 18.55
N ALA A 241 19.32 -2.86 17.78
CA ALA A 241 19.28 -2.99 16.32
C ALA A 241 20.61 -2.57 15.69
N GLN A 242 21.21 -1.46 16.14
CA GLN A 242 22.55 -1.05 15.70
C GLN A 242 23.63 -2.08 16.06
N LEU A 243 23.58 -2.66 17.25
CA LEU A 243 24.53 -3.68 17.70
C LEU A 243 24.49 -4.96 16.86
N THR A 244 23.35 -5.30 16.24
CA THR A 244 23.27 -6.44 15.31
C THR A 244 24.14 -6.26 14.07
N ARG A 245 24.45 -5.01 13.69
CA ARG A 245 25.12 -4.64 12.42
C ARG A 245 24.41 -5.15 11.16
N LYS A 246 23.17 -5.60 11.27
CA LYS A 246 22.33 -5.93 10.11
C LYS A 246 21.93 -4.66 9.37
N LYS A 247 21.43 -4.85 8.15
CA LYS A 247 20.67 -3.83 7.44
C LYS A 247 19.42 -3.50 8.25
N LEU A 248 19.10 -2.21 8.34
CA LEU A 248 17.94 -1.69 9.05
C LEU A 248 17.06 -1.00 8.02
N TRP A 249 15.80 -1.41 7.92
CA TRP A 249 14.86 -0.84 6.96
C TRP A 249 13.65 -0.28 7.70
N SER A 250 13.14 0.85 7.22
CA SER A 250 11.74 1.21 7.46
C SER A 250 10.92 0.41 6.44
N SER A 251 10.54 -0.81 6.83
CA SER A 251 9.91 -1.79 5.91
C SER A 251 8.43 -1.51 5.65
N GLU A 252 7.87 -0.54 6.37
CA GLU A 252 6.60 0.13 6.11
C GLU A 252 6.60 1.52 6.77
N ASP A 253 6.27 2.55 6.01
CA ASP A 253 6.24 3.95 6.45
C ASP A 253 5.21 4.75 5.64
N TYR A 254 5.20 6.08 5.78
CA TYR A 254 4.30 7.00 5.06
C TYR A 254 2.85 6.93 5.55
N SER A 255 1.98 6.08 4.98
CA SER A 255 0.56 5.92 5.34
C SER A 255 -0.22 7.24 5.48
N THR A 256 0.19 8.30 4.79
CA THR A 256 -0.33 9.65 4.97
C THR A 256 -1.02 10.11 3.70
N PHE A 257 -2.07 10.90 3.82
CA PHE A 257 -2.86 11.39 2.68
C PHE A 257 -1.96 12.08 1.64
N ASN A 258 -2.19 11.81 0.36
CA ASN A 258 -1.27 12.15 -0.73
C ASN A 258 -1.35 13.59 -1.26
N ASN A 259 -1.57 14.53 -0.35
CA ASN A 259 -1.46 15.96 -0.60
C ASN A 259 -0.02 16.45 -0.31
N GLU A 260 0.14 17.77 -0.28
CA GLU A 260 1.40 18.46 -0.03
C GLU A 260 1.94 18.15 1.38
N VAL A 261 1.08 17.97 2.39
CA VAL A 261 1.50 17.58 3.74
C VAL A 261 2.09 16.17 3.73
N GLY A 262 1.42 15.22 3.08
CA GLY A 262 1.95 13.87 2.89
C GLY A 262 3.25 13.87 2.09
N ALA A 263 3.34 14.68 1.04
CA ALA A 263 4.55 14.82 0.25
C ALA A 263 5.73 15.35 1.07
N SER A 264 5.51 16.35 1.94
CA SER A 264 6.53 16.86 2.86
C SER A 264 6.91 15.82 3.93
N CYS A 265 5.94 15.11 4.50
CA CYS A 265 6.20 13.97 5.39
C CYS A 265 7.13 12.96 4.72
N TRP A 266 6.81 12.57 3.47
CA TRP A 266 7.59 11.62 2.70
C TRP A 266 9.00 12.13 2.38
N ALA A 267 9.13 13.39 1.96
CA ALA A 267 10.42 14.02 1.68
C ALA A 267 11.35 14.00 2.90
N ARG A 268 10.79 14.36 4.06
CA ARG A 268 11.51 14.39 5.34
C ARG A 268 12.02 13.01 5.73
N ILE A 269 11.14 12.01 5.78
CA ILE A 269 11.52 10.68 6.28
C ILE A 269 12.43 9.92 5.32
N LEU A 270 12.37 10.18 4.01
CA LEU A 270 13.30 9.59 3.05
C LEU A 270 14.78 9.92 3.36
N ASN A 271 15.07 11.15 3.78
CA ASN A 271 16.40 11.54 4.24
C ASN A 271 16.63 11.08 5.69
N GLN A 272 15.72 11.45 6.59
CA GLN A 272 15.96 11.36 8.02
C GLN A 272 15.96 9.92 8.56
N ASN A 273 15.31 8.97 7.87
CA ASN A 273 15.41 7.55 8.25
C ASN A 273 16.86 7.05 8.22
N TYR A 274 17.68 7.52 7.27
CA TYR A 274 19.11 7.20 7.27
C TYR A 274 19.88 8.04 8.30
N VAL A 275 19.66 9.37 8.32
CA VAL A 275 20.40 10.31 9.17
C VAL A 275 20.27 9.98 10.66
N ASN A 276 19.05 9.68 11.11
CA ASN A 276 18.75 9.43 12.53
C ASN A 276 18.85 7.93 12.86
N GLY A 277 18.31 7.07 11.99
CA GLY A 277 18.07 5.66 12.28
C GLY A 277 19.02 4.68 11.61
N ASN A 278 19.98 5.14 10.80
CA ASN A 278 20.84 4.30 9.95
C ASN A 278 20.05 3.37 9.01
N MET A 279 18.81 3.73 8.69
CA MET A 279 17.95 2.92 7.84
C MET A 279 18.30 3.14 6.37
N THR A 280 18.39 2.04 5.63
CA THR A 280 19.00 2.00 4.29
C THR A 280 18.00 1.72 3.17
N ALA A 281 16.75 1.43 3.54
CA ALA A 281 15.60 1.43 2.68
C ALA A 281 14.38 1.96 3.45
N THR A 282 13.44 2.55 2.70
CA THR A 282 12.15 3.02 3.20
C THR A 282 11.07 2.61 2.19
N LEU A 283 10.01 1.95 2.67
CA LEU A 283 8.88 1.52 1.84
C LEU A 283 7.59 2.23 2.25
N ALA A 284 6.95 2.94 1.32
CA ALA A 284 5.67 3.59 1.57
C ALA A 284 4.51 2.58 1.56
N TRP A 285 3.71 2.52 2.62
CA TRP A 285 2.35 2.00 2.52
C TRP A 285 1.41 3.17 2.16
N ASN A 286 0.72 3.17 1.01
CA ASN A 286 0.77 2.16 -0.06
C ASN A 286 1.16 2.73 -1.45
N LEU A 287 1.36 1.83 -2.41
CA LEU A 287 1.88 2.10 -3.76
C LEU A 287 1.00 3.08 -4.53
N VAL A 288 -0.30 2.83 -4.56
CA VAL A 288 -1.29 3.58 -5.33
C VAL A 288 -2.66 3.40 -4.68
N ALA A 289 -3.40 4.49 -4.53
CA ALA A 289 -4.76 4.46 -4.01
C ALA A 289 -5.70 3.96 -5.11
N SER A 290 -5.85 2.64 -5.19
CA SER A 290 -6.74 1.96 -6.13
C SER A 290 -7.74 1.09 -5.37
N TYR A 291 -8.41 1.71 -4.41
CA TYR A 291 -9.50 1.20 -3.59
C TYR A 291 -10.51 2.33 -3.39
N TYR A 292 -11.73 2.01 -2.92
CA TYR A 292 -12.75 3.04 -2.66
C TYR A 292 -12.26 4.04 -1.60
N GLU A 293 -12.41 5.34 -1.85
CA GLU A 293 -11.83 6.39 -1.00
C GLU A 293 -12.40 6.38 0.43
N GLU A 294 -13.65 5.97 0.62
CA GLU A 294 -14.28 5.89 1.94
C GLU A 294 -13.91 4.62 2.74
N LEU A 295 -13.07 3.74 2.18
CA LEU A 295 -12.38 2.71 2.97
C LEU A 295 -11.32 3.38 3.89
N PRO A 296 -10.84 2.65 4.92
CA PRO A 296 -9.78 3.15 5.79
C PRO A 296 -8.61 3.76 5.02
N PHE A 297 -8.02 4.83 5.54
CA PHE A 297 -6.83 5.46 4.94
C PHE A 297 -6.97 5.81 3.45
N GLY A 298 -8.17 6.25 3.02
CA GLY A 298 -8.42 6.76 1.68
C GLY A 298 -7.30 7.70 1.20
N ARG A 299 -6.76 7.42 0.01
CA ARG A 299 -5.69 8.20 -0.65
C ARG A 299 -4.38 8.34 0.14
N CYS A 300 -4.07 7.40 1.03
CA CYS A 300 -2.78 7.35 1.74
C CYS A 300 -1.71 6.59 0.93
N SER A 301 -1.40 7.09 -0.26
CA SER A 301 -0.60 6.36 -1.27
C SER A 301 0.25 7.28 -2.13
N LEU A 302 1.28 6.78 -2.82
CA LEU A 302 2.14 7.67 -3.63
C LEU A 302 1.37 8.43 -4.74
N MET A 303 0.33 7.82 -5.31
CA MET A 303 -0.58 8.44 -6.28
C MET A 303 -2.01 7.87 -6.17
N THR A 304 -2.97 8.44 -6.92
CA THR A 304 -4.39 8.03 -6.86
C THR A 304 -4.88 7.48 -8.20
N ALA A 305 -5.50 6.30 -8.20
CA ALA A 305 -6.11 5.67 -9.36
C ALA A 305 -7.30 4.78 -8.94
N GLN A 306 -8.37 5.43 -8.47
CA GLN A 306 -9.54 4.78 -7.86
C GLN A 306 -10.81 4.82 -8.72
N GLU A 307 -10.70 5.22 -10.00
CA GLU A 307 -11.83 5.38 -10.93
C GLU A 307 -11.60 4.65 -12.27
N PRO A 308 -11.46 3.31 -12.27
CA PRO A 308 -11.30 2.55 -13.52
C PRO A 308 -12.44 2.75 -14.53
N TRP A 309 -13.65 3.08 -14.06
CA TRP A 309 -14.82 3.36 -14.90
C TRP A 309 -14.71 4.68 -15.69
N SER A 310 -13.95 5.67 -15.19
CA SER A 310 -13.72 6.94 -15.89
C SER A 310 -12.36 6.97 -16.58
N GLY A 311 -11.39 6.18 -16.12
CA GLY A 311 -9.99 6.26 -16.52
C GLY A 311 -9.22 7.40 -15.83
N HIS A 312 -9.88 8.18 -14.97
CA HIS A 312 -9.24 9.27 -14.23
C HIS A 312 -8.19 8.75 -13.26
N TYR A 313 -7.02 9.38 -13.22
CA TYR A 313 -6.02 9.17 -12.17
C TYR A 313 -5.33 10.50 -11.86
N SER A 314 -4.66 10.58 -10.72
CA SER A 314 -3.89 11.76 -10.30
C SER A 314 -2.46 11.38 -10.00
N VAL A 315 -1.51 12.05 -10.64
CA VAL A 315 -0.07 11.94 -10.33
C VAL A 315 0.23 12.91 -9.19
N ASN A 316 0.13 12.42 -7.96
CA ASN A 316 0.27 13.25 -6.77
C ASN A 316 1.74 13.62 -6.46
N SER A 317 1.93 14.65 -5.65
CA SER A 317 3.23 15.18 -5.23
C SER A 317 4.23 14.11 -4.72
N PRO A 318 3.82 13.07 -3.95
CA PRO A 318 4.74 12.02 -3.49
C PRO A 318 5.47 11.25 -4.60
N ILE A 319 4.91 11.14 -5.82
CA ILE A 319 5.61 10.56 -6.99
C ILE A 319 6.90 11.33 -7.29
N TRP A 320 6.81 12.66 -7.27
CA TRP A 320 7.91 13.56 -7.59
C TRP A 320 8.90 13.69 -6.45
N ILE A 321 8.42 13.61 -5.20
CA ILE A 321 9.29 13.49 -4.02
C ILE A 321 10.11 12.20 -4.08
N THR A 322 9.50 11.08 -4.47
CA THR A 322 10.21 9.81 -4.65
C THR A 322 11.29 9.92 -5.73
N ALA A 323 10.97 10.60 -6.85
CA ALA A 323 11.88 10.80 -7.97
C ALA A 323 13.18 11.56 -7.61
N HIS A 324 13.14 12.45 -6.61
CA HIS A 324 14.33 13.15 -6.09
C HIS A 324 15.40 12.19 -5.56
N THR A 325 15.02 10.99 -5.15
CA THR A 325 15.96 9.95 -4.70
C THR A 325 16.15 8.88 -5.79
N THR A 326 15.08 8.29 -6.29
CA THR A 326 15.14 7.05 -7.08
C THR A 326 15.66 7.22 -8.50
N GLN A 327 15.52 8.40 -9.11
CA GLN A 327 16.11 8.66 -10.43
C GLN A 327 17.62 8.87 -10.37
N PHE A 328 18.18 9.12 -9.18
CA PHE A 328 19.58 9.54 -9.01
C PHE A 328 20.38 8.67 -8.05
N THR A 329 19.82 7.54 -7.64
CA THR A 329 20.44 6.51 -6.81
C THR A 329 20.02 5.14 -7.32
N GLN A 330 20.73 4.08 -6.92
CA GLN A 330 20.32 2.69 -7.15
C GLN A 330 20.72 1.83 -5.95
N PRO A 331 19.98 0.74 -5.64
CA PRO A 331 20.43 -0.24 -4.67
C PRO A 331 21.87 -0.68 -4.95
N GLY A 332 22.72 -0.64 -3.93
CA GLY A 332 24.15 -0.92 -4.05
C GLY A 332 25.06 0.31 -3.99
N TRP A 333 24.52 1.51 -4.18
CA TRP A 333 25.22 2.76 -3.88
C TRP A 333 25.55 2.87 -2.38
N TYR A 334 26.44 3.78 -2.02
CA TYR A 334 26.82 4.01 -0.63
C TYR A 334 26.55 5.45 -0.24
N TYR A 335 25.98 5.62 0.95
CA TYR A 335 25.93 6.92 1.62
C TYR A 335 27.34 7.38 1.99
N LEU A 336 27.56 8.69 2.07
CA LEU A 336 28.75 9.25 2.68
C LEU A 336 28.63 9.25 4.20
N LYS A 337 29.74 9.45 4.93
CA LYS A 337 29.72 9.50 6.41
C LYS A 337 29.24 10.82 6.99
N VAL A 338 29.01 11.81 6.14
CA VAL A 338 28.83 13.23 6.50
C VAL A 338 27.38 13.69 6.39
N ASP A 339 26.47 12.76 6.11
CA ASP A 339 25.03 13.01 6.05
C ASP A 339 24.51 13.48 7.40
N GLY A 340 23.58 14.43 7.40
CA GLY A 340 23.22 15.12 8.64
C GLY A 340 22.10 16.14 8.54
N HIS A 341 21.81 16.76 9.68
CA HIS A 341 20.88 17.88 9.79
C HIS A 341 21.53 19.19 9.35
N LEU A 342 20.73 20.07 8.77
CA LEU A 342 21.11 21.45 8.46
C LEU A 342 21.00 22.31 9.73
N GLU A 343 21.83 23.36 9.83
CA GLU A 343 21.98 24.16 11.05
C GLU A 343 20.66 24.83 11.46
N LYS A 344 19.90 25.32 10.48
CA LYS A 344 18.60 25.99 10.71
C LYS A 344 17.40 25.12 10.37
N GLY A 345 17.53 23.80 10.48
CA GLY A 345 16.47 22.82 10.23
C GLY A 345 16.44 22.29 8.80
N GLY A 346 15.93 21.07 8.64
CA GLY A 346 16.07 20.26 7.42
C GLY A 346 17.26 19.31 7.48
N SER A 347 17.46 18.52 6.44
CA SER A 347 18.53 17.52 6.38
C SER A 347 19.08 17.34 4.97
N PHE A 348 20.26 16.73 4.88
CA PHE A 348 20.81 16.28 3.61
C PHE A 348 21.44 14.90 3.71
N VAL A 349 21.41 14.18 2.59
CA VAL A 349 22.16 12.94 2.37
C VAL A 349 22.95 13.04 1.07
N ALA A 350 24.11 12.40 1.01
CA ALA A 350 24.96 12.31 -0.15
C ALA A 350 25.35 10.86 -0.42
N LEU A 351 25.24 10.43 -1.68
CA LEU A 351 25.50 9.07 -2.10
C LEU A 351 26.44 9.01 -3.30
N THR A 352 27.21 7.93 -3.39
CA THR A 352 28.08 7.63 -4.53
C THR A 352 27.97 6.16 -4.94
N ASP A 353 28.18 5.89 -6.23
CA ASP A 353 28.32 4.55 -6.78
C ASP A 353 29.76 4.00 -6.67
N GLY A 354 30.72 4.81 -6.21
CA GLY A 354 32.14 4.46 -6.21
C GLY A 354 32.80 4.48 -7.59
N LEU A 355 32.07 4.91 -8.63
CA LEU A 355 32.55 5.09 -10.00
C LEU A 355 32.74 6.56 -10.37
N GLY A 356 32.65 7.45 -9.39
CA GLY A 356 32.81 8.89 -9.53
C GLY A 356 31.51 9.67 -9.62
N ASN A 357 30.34 9.00 -9.56
CA ASN A 357 29.07 9.72 -9.46
C ASN A 357 28.79 10.17 -8.03
N LEU A 358 28.15 11.33 -7.92
CA LEU A 358 27.72 11.93 -6.65
C LEU A 358 26.28 12.39 -6.81
N THR A 359 25.45 12.10 -5.82
CA THR A 359 24.09 12.61 -5.68
C THR A 359 23.91 13.17 -4.27
N ILE A 360 23.47 14.42 -4.15
CA ILE A 360 23.17 15.11 -2.89
C ILE A 360 21.68 15.41 -2.88
N ILE A 361 20.97 15.02 -1.84
CA ILE A 361 19.52 15.23 -1.68
C ILE A 361 19.31 16.04 -0.40
N ILE A 362 18.63 17.17 -0.51
CA ILE A 362 18.43 18.14 0.58
C ILE A 362 16.93 18.38 0.74
N GLU A 363 16.45 18.42 1.98
CA GLU A 363 15.06 18.76 2.32
C GLU A 363 15.02 19.78 3.46
N THR A 364 14.07 20.72 3.39
CA THR A 364 13.83 21.76 4.43
C THR A 364 12.38 21.78 4.89
N MET A 365 11.80 20.60 5.13
CA MET A 365 10.37 20.44 5.41
C MET A 365 9.99 21.06 6.75
N ASN A 366 9.08 22.02 6.73
CA ASN A 366 8.58 22.67 7.94
C ASN A 366 7.75 21.69 8.80
N HIS A 367 7.80 21.85 10.12
CA HIS A 367 7.11 20.95 11.07
C HIS A 367 5.61 20.86 10.79
N SER A 368 4.92 22.02 10.75
CA SER A 368 3.47 22.09 10.56
C SER A 368 2.99 21.60 9.18
N HIS A 369 3.91 21.41 8.24
CA HIS A 369 3.63 21.02 6.87
C HIS A 369 4.07 19.60 6.56
N SER A 370 4.66 18.86 7.50
CA SER A 370 5.28 17.55 7.23
C SER A 370 4.93 16.48 8.26
N GLU A 371 3.80 16.65 8.96
CA GLU A 371 3.29 15.66 9.88
C GLU A 371 2.85 14.41 9.13
N CYS A 372 3.49 13.27 9.47
CA CYS A 372 3.00 11.96 9.07
C CYS A 372 1.88 11.53 10.03
N ILE A 373 1.04 10.58 9.62
CA ILE A 373 0.02 10.02 10.52
C ILE A 373 0.65 9.31 11.74
N ARG A 374 1.86 8.76 11.58
CA ARG A 374 2.59 7.99 12.60
C ARG A 374 4.10 8.20 12.48
N PRO A 375 4.81 8.24 13.61
CA PRO A 375 4.32 8.61 14.95
C PRO A 375 4.04 10.12 15.03
N PRO A 376 3.50 10.63 16.16
CA PRO A 376 3.44 12.07 16.41
C PRO A 376 4.83 12.71 16.24
N LEU A 377 4.89 13.84 15.54
CA LEU A 377 6.13 14.52 15.19
C LEU A 377 6.48 15.58 16.25
N PRO A 378 7.59 15.44 17.00
CA PRO A 378 8.04 16.47 17.92
C PRO A 378 8.27 17.81 17.21
N SER A 379 7.99 18.92 17.88
CA SER A 379 8.17 20.25 17.31
C SER A 379 9.64 20.56 17.02
N TYR A 380 9.90 21.14 15.85
CA TYR A 380 11.19 21.68 15.45
C TYR A 380 10.99 22.94 14.61
N VAL A 381 12.06 23.71 14.42
CA VAL A 381 12.03 24.98 13.68
C VAL A 381 12.87 24.84 12.42
N VAL A 382 12.33 25.31 11.30
CA VAL A 382 13.07 25.51 10.06
C VAL A 382 13.06 27.00 9.74
N SER A 383 14.21 27.54 9.32
CA SER A 383 14.29 28.93 8.85
C SER A 383 15.20 29.05 7.63
N PRO A 384 14.97 30.04 6.75
CA PRO A 384 15.82 30.25 5.58
C PRO A 384 17.31 30.35 5.95
N GLN A 385 18.14 29.66 5.16
CA GLN A 385 19.56 29.52 5.46
C GLN A 385 20.42 29.45 4.19
N LYS A 386 21.73 29.63 4.38
CA LYS A 386 22.72 29.52 3.31
C LYS A 386 23.66 28.35 3.62
N ALA A 387 23.50 27.27 2.88
CA ALA A 387 24.31 26.06 3.03
C ALA A 387 25.50 26.09 2.06
N VAL A 388 26.68 25.77 2.56
CA VAL A 388 27.95 25.74 1.80
C VAL A 388 28.52 24.34 1.85
N PHE A 389 28.48 23.62 0.73
CA PHE A 389 29.01 22.28 0.58
C PHE A 389 30.42 22.32 -0.02
N HIS A 390 31.40 21.77 0.71
CA HIS A 390 32.79 21.59 0.30
C HIS A 390 32.99 20.17 -0.24
N LEU A 391 33.14 20.05 -1.55
CA LEU A 391 33.45 18.80 -2.24
C LEU A 391 34.95 18.51 -2.10
N LYS A 392 35.28 17.45 -1.36
CA LYS A 392 36.64 16.96 -1.11
C LYS A 392 36.83 15.56 -1.70
N GLY A 393 37.93 14.90 -1.36
CA GLY A 393 38.24 13.57 -1.86
C GLY A 393 38.20 13.48 -3.39
N SER A 394 37.51 12.46 -3.90
CA SER A 394 37.33 12.25 -5.35
C SER A 394 36.45 13.31 -6.03
N PHE A 395 35.62 14.02 -5.27
CA PHE A 395 34.65 15.00 -5.78
C PHE A 395 35.24 16.41 -5.98
N ASN A 396 36.46 16.68 -5.51
CA ASN A 396 37.08 18.02 -5.55
C ASN A 396 37.29 18.59 -6.96
N LYS A 397 37.27 17.73 -7.99
CA LYS A 397 37.44 18.12 -9.41
C LYS A 397 36.12 18.40 -10.12
N LEU A 398 34.98 18.10 -9.50
CA LEU A 398 33.67 18.36 -10.10
C LEU A 398 33.51 19.85 -10.38
N LYS A 399 33.04 20.16 -11.60
CA LYS A 399 32.85 21.54 -12.09
C LYS A 399 31.39 21.97 -12.09
N SER A 400 30.48 21.00 -12.13
CA SER A 400 29.06 21.25 -12.06
C SER A 400 28.29 20.00 -11.59
N LEU A 401 27.07 20.22 -11.12
CA LEU A 401 26.08 19.20 -10.79
C LEU A 401 24.75 19.59 -11.43
N GLN A 402 24.02 18.65 -12.02
CA GLN A 402 22.63 18.86 -12.43
C GLN A 402 21.78 19.11 -11.19
N MET A 403 20.89 20.10 -11.25
CA MET A 403 20.03 20.47 -10.13
C MET A 403 18.56 20.25 -10.47
N TRP A 404 17.88 19.50 -9.60
CA TRP A 404 16.45 19.26 -9.61
C TRP A 404 15.82 19.87 -8.36
N TYR A 405 14.65 20.47 -8.49
CA TYR A 405 14.04 21.28 -7.46
C TYR A 405 12.53 21.01 -7.34
N SER A 406 12.06 20.94 -6.10
CA SER A 406 10.63 21.02 -5.75
C SER A 406 10.42 22.03 -4.63
N LYS A 407 9.28 22.72 -4.67
CA LYS A 407 8.77 23.59 -3.62
C LYS A 407 7.30 23.27 -3.39
N LEU A 408 6.96 22.86 -2.17
CA LEU A 408 5.58 22.61 -1.77
C LEU A 408 5.01 23.92 -1.21
N ASP A 409 4.18 24.63 -1.99
CA ASP A 409 3.68 25.95 -1.64
C ASP A 409 2.32 25.87 -0.94
N PHE A 410 2.34 26.00 0.38
CA PHE A 410 1.15 25.99 1.23
C PHE A 410 0.40 27.35 1.28
N SER A 411 0.99 28.41 0.73
CA SER A 411 0.42 29.77 0.75
C SER A 411 -0.45 30.04 -0.49
N THR A 412 -0.03 29.60 -1.66
CA THR A 412 -0.75 29.79 -2.94
C THR A 412 -1.36 28.52 -3.50
N ALA A 413 -1.03 27.36 -2.93
CA ALA A 413 -1.35 26.02 -3.46
C ALA A 413 -0.79 25.78 -4.88
N ASN A 414 0.27 26.50 -5.26
CA ASN A 414 0.94 26.34 -6.56
C ASN A 414 2.35 25.77 -6.39
N SER A 415 2.40 24.47 -6.10
CA SER A 415 3.66 23.75 -5.87
C SER A 415 4.46 23.58 -7.16
N THR A 416 5.78 23.79 -7.07
CA THR A 416 6.74 23.41 -8.11
C THR A 416 7.22 21.99 -7.82
N LEU A 417 7.08 21.08 -8.79
CA LEU A 417 7.43 19.67 -8.59
C LEU A 417 8.47 19.23 -9.61
N PHE A 418 9.58 18.68 -9.15
CA PHE A 418 10.64 18.03 -9.92
C PHE A 418 11.11 18.79 -11.16
N GLN A 419 11.33 20.10 -11.01
CA GLN A 419 11.79 20.97 -12.07
C GLN A 419 13.32 20.90 -12.19
N SER A 420 13.83 20.70 -13.41
CA SER A 420 15.27 20.80 -13.67
C SER A 420 15.68 22.27 -13.83
N PHE A 421 16.70 22.69 -13.10
CA PHE A 421 17.38 23.99 -13.27
C PHE A 421 18.71 23.86 -14.03
N GLY A 422 18.98 22.67 -14.59
CA GLY A 422 20.21 22.38 -15.33
C GLY A 422 21.46 22.34 -14.45
N ALA A 423 22.63 22.49 -15.07
CA ALA A 423 23.92 22.38 -14.40
C ALA A 423 24.21 23.62 -13.54
N LYS A 424 24.38 23.40 -12.23
CA LYS A 424 24.87 24.39 -11.27
C LYS A 424 26.40 24.32 -11.19
N ASN A 425 27.08 25.45 -11.42
CA ASN A 425 28.54 25.52 -11.36
C ASN A 425 29.06 25.36 -9.92
N ILE A 426 30.18 24.65 -9.80
CA ILE A 426 30.97 24.49 -8.58
C ILE A 426 32.23 25.33 -8.74
N SER A 427 32.48 26.22 -7.78
CA SER A 427 33.65 27.09 -7.77
C SER A 427 34.67 26.58 -6.76
N GLU A 428 35.84 26.16 -7.22
CA GLU A 428 36.94 25.68 -6.35
C GLU A 428 36.55 24.53 -5.39
N GLY A 429 35.64 23.65 -5.83
CA GLY A 429 35.12 22.56 -5.01
C GLY A 429 34.08 23.01 -3.99
N ILE A 430 33.57 24.24 -4.10
CA ILE A 430 32.55 24.79 -3.20
C ILE A 430 31.24 24.98 -3.97
N LEU A 431 30.17 24.43 -3.41
CA LEU A 431 28.79 24.60 -3.84
C LEU A 431 28.05 25.41 -2.76
N THR A 432 27.35 26.47 -3.16
CA THR A 432 26.57 27.31 -2.23
C THR A 432 25.12 27.37 -2.68
N LEU A 433 24.21 27.13 -1.73
CA LEU A 433 22.77 27.17 -1.95
C LEU A 433 22.10 28.08 -0.91
N SER A 434 21.12 28.85 -1.37
CA SER A 434 20.15 29.52 -0.49
C SER A 434 18.94 28.60 -0.41
N LEU A 435 18.58 28.20 0.80
CA LEU A 435 17.50 27.26 1.07
C LEU A 435 16.39 28.00 1.82
N ASP A 436 15.17 27.97 1.28
CA ASP A 436 13.97 28.43 1.96
C ASP A 436 13.22 27.22 2.58
N LEU A 437 11.98 27.44 3.03
CA LEU A 437 11.13 26.43 3.66
C LEU A 437 10.43 25.55 2.62
N ASP A 438 10.19 24.28 2.98
CA ASP A 438 9.40 23.32 2.20
C ASP A 438 9.97 23.07 0.79
N GLU A 439 11.30 23.02 0.70
CA GLU A 439 12.03 22.80 -0.55
C GLU A 439 12.78 21.47 -0.54
N ILE A 440 12.87 20.87 -1.73
CA ILE A 440 13.68 19.68 -1.99
C ILE A 440 14.64 20.00 -3.14
N TYR A 441 15.91 19.70 -2.93
CA TYR A 441 16.95 19.79 -3.95
C TYR A 441 17.59 18.43 -4.18
N THR A 442 17.78 18.06 -5.44
CA THR A 442 18.72 16.99 -5.81
C THR A 442 19.81 17.57 -6.69
N LEU A 443 21.07 17.46 -6.24
CA LEU A 443 22.25 17.83 -7.02
C LEU A 443 23.04 16.59 -7.38
N THR A 444 23.25 16.32 -8.65
CA THR A 444 23.85 15.05 -9.09
C THR A 444 24.77 15.21 -10.28
N THR A 445 25.74 14.33 -10.42
CA THR A 445 26.55 14.20 -11.65
C THR A 445 25.75 13.56 -12.79
N LEU A 446 24.68 12.82 -12.48
CA LEU A 446 23.88 12.11 -13.45
C LEU A 446 23.07 13.08 -14.33
N THR A 447 23.06 12.80 -15.63
CA THR A 447 22.31 13.59 -16.63
C THR A 447 21.04 12.90 -17.10
N THR A 448 20.64 11.80 -16.46
CA THR A 448 19.54 10.92 -16.89
C THR A 448 18.18 11.34 -16.36
N GLY A 449 18.12 12.26 -15.40
CA GLY A 449 16.87 12.69 -14.77
C GLY A 449 15.87 13.25 -15.78
N HIS A 450 14.60 12.92 -15.60
CA HIS A 450 13.55 13.39 -16.48
C HIS A 450 12.21 13.47 -15.75
N LYS A 451 11.53 14.62 -15.88
CA LYS A 451 10.13 14.79 -15.46
C LYS A 451 9.21 14.44 -16.63
N SER A 452 8.82 13.18 -16.72
CA SER A 452 7.95 12.75 -17.82
C SER A 452 6.50 13.16 -17.61
N SER A 453 5.80 13.47 -18.69
CA SER A 453 4.35 13.59 -18.72
C SER A 453 3.73 12.59 -19.69
N SER A 454 2.58 12.05 -19.32
CA SER A 454 1.69 11.32 -20.23
C SER A 454 0.57 12.26 -20.70
N SER A 455 -0.29 11.80 -21.61
CA SER A 455 -1.54 12.48 -21.93
C SER A 455 -2.36 12.70 -20.66
N GLU A 456 -3.07 13.82 -20.56
CA GLU A 456 -3.97 14.05 -19.44
C GLU A 456 -5.03 12.95 -19.35
N PRO A 457 -5.29 12.42 -18.15
CA PRO A 457 -6.35 11.46 -17.96
C PRO A 457 -7.73 12.13 -18.14
N PRO A 458 -8.78 11.34 -18.41
CA PRO A 458 -10.15 11.83 -18.41
C PRO A 458 -10.51 12.55 -17.10
N PRO A 459 -11.50 13.46 -17.13
CA PRO A 459 -12.01 14.07 -15.90
C PRO A 459 -12.65 13.01 -14.99
N SER A 460 -12.54 13.22 -13.68
CA SER A 460 -13.17 12.37 -12.67
C SER A 460 -14.68 12.25 -12.92
N GLN A 461 -15.22 11.05 -12.70
CA GLN A 461 -16.65 10.77 -12.78
C GLN A 461 -17.08 9.85 -11.62
N PRO A 462 -18.30 10.03 -11.09
CA PRO A 462 -18.83 9.09 -10.11
C PRO A 462 -18.98 7.69 -10.70
N PHE A 463 -19.07 6.68 -9.83
CA PHE A 463 -19.41 5.32 -10.25
C PHE A 463 -20.74 5.34 -11.04
N PRO A 464 -20.87 4.58 -12.15
CA PRO A 464 -22.07 4.57 -12.98
C PRO A 464 -23.35 4.34 -12.19
N SER A 465 -24.37 5.18 -12.39
CA SER A 465 -25.67 5.04 -11.71
C SER A 465 -26.37 3.74 -12.07
N THR A 466 -26.03 3.10 -13.18
CA THR A 466 -26.48 1.77 -13.55
C THR A 466 -25.26 0.90 -13.83
N TYR A 467 -25.17 -0.26 -13.17
CA TYR A 467 -24.11 -1.24 -13.40
C TYR A 467 -24.69 -2.65 -13.44
N LYS A 468 -24.21 -3.46 -14.38
CA LYS A 468 -24.61 -4.86 -14.56
C LYS A 468 -23.37 -5.72 -14.78
N ASP A 469 -23.38 -6.92 -14.22
CA ASP A 469 -22.38 -7.96 -14.46
C ASP A 469 -23.08 -9.32 -14.42
N ASP A 470 -23.07 -10.02 -15.55
CA ASP A 470 -23.59 -11.38 -15.71
C ASP A 470 -22.50 -12.44 -15.54
N PHE A 471 -21.28 -12.00 -15.21
CA PHE A 471 -20.09 -12.81 -15.00
C PHE A 471 -19.72 -13.77 -16.16
N ASN A 472 -20.29 -13.59 -17.35
CA ASN A 472 -20.19 -14.50 -18.50
C ASN A 472 -18.82 -14.40 -19.21
N ILE A 473 -17.74 -14.74 -18.50
CA ILE A 473 -16.37 -14.65 -18.98
C ILE A 473 -15.68 -16.01 -18.84
N ARG A 474 -15.43 -16.66 -19.99
CA ARG A 474 -14.78 -17.97 -20.02
C ARG A 474 -13.33 -17.97 -19.55
N ASN A 475 -12.58 -16.94 -19.91
CA ASN A 475 -11.16 -16.80 -19.59
C ASN A 475 -10.93 -15.39 -19.03
N PRO A 476 -11.32 -15.13 -17.76
CA PRO A 476 -11.17 -13.82 -17.19
C PRO A 476 -9.67 -13.50 -17.01
N PRO A 477 -9.24 -12.24 -17.25
CA PRO A 477 -7.84 -11.86 -17.09
C PRO A 477 -7.36 -11.85 -15.63
N PHE A 478 -8.30 -11.80 -14.68
CA PHE A 478 -8.09 -11.86 -13.23
C PHE A 478 -9.11 -12.80 -12.60
N SER A 479 -8.84 -13.32 -11.41
CA SER A 479 -9.72 -14.31 -10.75
C SER A 479 -11.05 -13.74 -10.26
N GLU A 480 -11.17 -12.43 -10.09
CA GLU A 480 -12.36 -11.77 -9.52
C GLU A 480 -12.98 -10.79 -10.52
N ALA A 481 -14.30 -10.55 -10.39
CA ALA A 481 -15.02 -9.62 -11.23
C ALA A 481 -14.62 -8.15 -10.99
N PRO A 482 -14.73 -7.25 -11.99
CA PRO A 482 -14.42 -5.85 -11.81
C PRO A 482 -15.24 -5.18 -10.68
N TYR A 483 -14.61 -4.25 -9.97
CA TYR A 483 -15.21 -3.34 -8.97
C TYR A 483 -15.77 -3.96 -7.69
N PHE A 484 -16.04 -5.26 -7.64
CA PHE A 484 -16.27 -5.96 -6.39
C PHE A 484 -15.02 -5.89 -5.51
N ALA A 485 -15.15 -5.38 -4.30
CA ALA A 485 -14.06 -5.28 -3.34
C ALA A 485 -14.42 -6.11 -2.11
N ASP A 486 -13.83 -7.30 -2.04
CA ASP A 486 -14.08 -8.27 -0.98
C ASP A 486 -13.59 -7.72 0.37
N GLN A 487 -14.45 -7.74 1.39
CA GLN A 487 -14.17 -7.18 2.72
C GLN A 487 -14.08 -8.26 3.80
N THR A 488 -14.64 -9.44 3.55
CA THR A 488 -14.45 -10.67 4.33
C THR A 488 -14.82 -11.86 3.41
N GLY A 489 -14.00 -12.91 3.37
CA GLY A 489 -14.12 -13.97 2.38
C GLY A 489 -13.55 -13.57 1.01
N VAL A 490 -13.57 -14.47 0.02
CA VAL A 490 -13.03 -14.25 -1.32
C VAL A 490 -14.06 -14.70 -2.35
N PHE A 491 -14.29 -13.88 -3.39
CA PHE A 491 -15.31 -14.07 -4.42
C PHE A 491 -14.68 -14.17 -5.82
N GLU A 492 -14.64 -15.36 -6.38
CA GLU A 492 -13.95 -15.66 -7.65
C GLU A 492 -14.93 -15.95 -8.79
N TYR A 493 -14.54 -15.65 -10.03
CA TYR A 493 -15.20 -16.20 -11.21
C TYR A 493 -15.23 -17.72 -11.12
N PHE A 494 -16.38 -18.32 -11.42
CA PHE A 494 -16.60 -19.74 -11.32
C PHE A 494 -17.29 -20.27 -12.58
N ILE A 495 -16.81 -21.41 -13.07
CA ILE A 495 -17.38 -22.10 -14.23
C ILE A 495 -18.04 -23.38 -13.73
N ASN A 496 -19.37 -23.43 -13.79
CA ASN A 496 -20.13 -24.61 -13.43
C ASN A 496 -20.15 -25.60 -14.62
N ALA A 497 -19.13 -26.46 -14.68
CA ALA A 497 -19.00 -27.44 -15.77
C ALA A 497 -20.13 -28.49 -15.82
N THR A 498 -20.95 -28.59 -14.76
CA THR A 498 -22.04 -29.55 -14.64
C THR A 498 -23.43 -28.97 -14.95
N ASP A 499 -23.54 -27.65 -15.08
CA ASP A 499 -24.76 -26.96 -15.46
C ASP A 499 -24.66 -26.49 -16.92
N PRO A 500 -25.38 -27.10 -17.89
CA PRO A 500 -25.46 -26.61 -19.26
C PRO A 500 -26.52 -25.52 -19.46
N GLY A 501 -27.15 -25.04 -18.38
CA GLY A 501 -28.26 -24.08 -18.36
C GLY A 501 -27.82 -22.62 -18.38
N GLU A 502 -28.56 -21.76 -17.68
CA GLU A 502 -28.37 -20.30 -17.71
C GLU A 502 -27.19 -19.80 -16.86
N HIS A 503 -26.74 -20.59 -15.87
CA HIS A 503 -25.74 -20.19 -14.87
C HIS A 503 -24.40 -20.93 -15.06
N VAL A 504 -23.90 -21.01 -16.30
CA VAL A 504 -22.61 -21.66 -16.61
C VAL A 504 -21.44 -20.89 -16.00
N PHE A 505 -21.53 -19.56 -15.99
CA PHE A 505 -20.52 -18.66 -15.46
C PHE A 505 -21.15 -17.84 -14.34
N THR A 506 -20.51 -17.81 -13.18
CA THR A 506 -21.03 -17.13 -12.00
C THR A 506 -19.88 -16.48 -11.23
N LEU A 507 -20.21 -15.72 -10.19
CA LEU A 507 -19.28 -15.33 -9.13
C LEU A 507 -19.51 -16.23 -7.92
N ARG A 508 -18.47 -16.74 -7.25
CA ARG A 508 -18.61 -17.70 -6.14
C ARG A 508 -17.77 -17.29 -4.96
N GLN A 509 -18.38 -17.27 -3.77
CA GLN A 509 -17.62 -17.23 -2.52
C GLN A 509 -16.92 -18.58 -2.34
N VAL A 510 -15.59 -18.58 -2.17
CA VAL A 510 -14.78 -19.82 -2.16
C VAL A 510 -14.21 -20.19 -0.79
N VAL A 511 -14.18 -19.29 0.19
CA VAL A 511 -13.53 -19.57 1.48
C VAL A 511 -14.48 -20.35 2.40
N THR A 512 -14.11 -21.58 2.77
CA THR A 512 -15.00 -22.51 3.52
C THR A 512 -14.73 -22.59 5.03
N GLN A 513 -13.78 -21.81 5.53
CA GLN A 513 -13.47 -21.71 6.95
C GLN A 513 -12.88 -20.33 7.22
N ARG A 514 -13.07 -19.82 8.44
CA ARG A 514 -12.48 -18.55 8.83
C ARG A 514 -10.94 -18.63 8.72
N PRO A 515 -10.27 -17.67 8.06
CA PRO A 515 -8.81 -17.59 8.03
C PRO A 515 -8.21 -17.35 9.43
N ILE A 516 -6.89 -17.48 9.53
CA ILE A 516 -6.12 -16.89 10.63
C ILE A 516 -6.03 -15.39 10.34
N THR A 517 -6.83 -14.61 11.04
CA THR A 517 -7.11 -13.22 10.63
C THR A 517 -6.02 -12.27 11.09
N TRP A 518 -5.74 -11.24 10.27
CA TRP A 518 -4.91 -10.12 10.69
C TRP A 518 -5.72 -9.25 11.65
N VAL A 519 -6.82 -8.65 11.18
CA VAL A 519 -7.75 -7.84 12.00
C VAL A 519 -8.94 -8.66 12.48
N MET A 520 -9.91 -7.97 13.09
CA MET A 520 -11.20 -8.54 13.42
C MET A 520 -12.08 -8.59 12.15
N ASP A 521 -11.91 -9.64 11.35
CA ASP A 521 -12.81 -9.92 10.22
C ASP A 521 -14.25 -10.16 10.69
N ALA A 522 -15.22 -9.89 9.81
CA ALA A 522 -16.61 -10.25 10.05
C ALA A 522 -16.78 -11.78 10.16
N MET A 523 -17.88 -12.21 10.78
CA MET A 523 -18.25 -13.64 10.82
C MET A 523 -18.94 -14.09 9.51
N ASN A 524 -19.46 -13.12 8.77
CA ASN A 524 -20.17 -13.25 7.51
C ASN A 524 -19.25 -12.77 6.39
N THR A 525 -19.38 -13.33 5.19
CA THR A 525 -18.61 -12.85 4.04
C THR A 525 -19.36 -11.74 3.33
N ILE A 526 -18.61 -10.82 2.72
CA ILE A 526 -19.19 -9.63 2.07
C ILE A 526 -18.22 -9.08 1.02
N SER A 527 -18.75 -8.75 -0.15
CA SER A 527 -18.08 -7.97 -1.18
C SER A 527 -18.90 -6.71 -1.47
N ILE A 528 -18.26 -5.54 -1.41
CA ILE A 528 -18.91 -4.25 -1.65
C ILE A 528 -18.65 -3.76 -3.08
N ILE A 529 -19.56 -2.95 -3.62
CA ILE A 529 -19.42 -2.36 -4.95
C ILE A 529 -20.20 -1.03 -5.04
N GLY A 530 -19.72 -0.15 -5.92
CA GLY A 530 -20.46 1.02 -6.37
C GLY A 530 -20.00 2.31 -5.70
N SER A 531 -20.95 3.20 -5.41
CA SER A 531 -20.66 4.50 -4.79
C SER A 531 -21.10 4.51 -3.33
N TYR A 532 -20.21 4.98 -2.44
CA TYR A 532 -20.57 5.22 -1.05
C TYR A 532 -21.68 6.28 -0.91
N LYS A 533 -21.83 7.17 -1.90
CA LYS A 533 -22.81 8.28 -1.87
C LYS A 533 -24.24 7.85 -2.21
N TRP A 534 -24.47 6.59 -2.59
CA TRP A 534 -25.81 6.14 -2.97
C TRP A 534 -26.75 6.08 -1.77
N VAL A 535 -27.92 6.70 -1.95
CA VAL A 535 -29.03 6.71 -0.97
C VAL A 535 -30.19 5.87 -1.48
N ASN A 536 -30.63 6.13 -2.72
CA ASN A 536 -31.77 5.47 -3.34
C ASN A 536 -31.28 4.58 -4.49
N PHE A 537 -31.49 3.28 -4.38
CA PHE A 537 -31.10 2.35 -5.42
C PHE A 537 -31.82 1.01 -5.29
N ILE A 538 -31.82 0.27 -6.40
CA ILE A 538 -32.36 -1.08 -6.51
C ILE A 538 -31.21 -2.01 -6.81
N ILE A 539 -31.12 -3.12 -6.07
CA ILE A 539 -30.14 -4.19 -6.28
C ILE A 539 -30.90 -5.44 -6.67
N THR A 540 -30.45 -6.14 -7.71
CA THR A 540 -30.95 -7.48 -8.07
C THR A 540 -29.77 -8.40 -8.28
N CYS A 541 -29.88 -9.64 -7.80
CA CYS A 541 -28.86 -10.66 -8.00
C CYS A 541 -29.51 -12.04 -7.87
N ASP A 542 -29.11 -12.97 -8.73
CA ASP A 542 -29.41 -14.38 -8.58
C ASP A 542 -28.43 -15.00 -7.58
N ILE A 543 -28.94 -15.90 -6.74
CA ILE A 543 -28.16 -16.57 -5.70
C ILE A 543 -28.36 -18.10 -5.76
N TYR A 544 -27.32 -18.83 -5.39
CA TYR A 544 -27.34 -20.28 -5.25
C TYR A 544 -26.57 -20.71 -4.01
N ILE A 545 -27.30 -21.18 -3.00
CA ILE A 545 -26.72 -21.63 -1.72
C ILE A 545 -26.41 -23.13 -1.83
N GLU A 546 -25.14 -23.52 -1.72
CA GLU A 546 -24.73 -24.91 -1.97
C GLU A 546 -24.92 -25.84 -0.76
N SER A 547 -25.04 -25.26 0.43
CA SER A 547 -25.06 -25.97 1.72
C SER A 547 -26.33 -25.68 2.50
N ASN A 548 -26.91 -26.70 3.14
CA ASN A 548 -28.06 -26.52 4.05
C ASN A 548 -27.72 -25.69 5.31
N LYS A 549 -26.44 -25.47 5.59
CA LYS A 549 -25.96 -24.61 6.68
C LYS A 549 -25.63 -23.19 6.22
N GLY A 550 -25.72 -22.95 4.92
CA GLY A 550 -25.41 -21.66 4.31
C GLY A 550 -26.53 -20.63 4.48
N GLY A 551 -26.30 -19.49 3.85
CA GLY A 551 -27.24 -18.37 3.77
C GLY A 551 -26.61 -17.31 2.87
N ALA A 552 -27.43 -16.58 2.14
CA ALA A 552 -26.98 -15.55 1.21
C ALA A 552 -27.71 -14.24 1.47
N PHE A 553 -27.09 -13.12 1.11
CA PHE A 553 -27.74 -11.83 1.14
C PHE A 553 -27.33 -10.93 -0.03
N ILE A 554 -28.23 -10.00 -0.35
CA ILE A 554 -27.90 -8.74 -1.01
C ILE A 554 -28.11 -7.61 -0.01
N ALA A 555 -27.30 -6.56 -0.08
CA ALA A 555 -27.38 -5.46 0.86
C ALA A 555 -27.05 -4.11 0.22
N GLY A 556 -27.57 -3.05 0.80
CA GLY A 556 -27.26 -1.68 0.39
C GLY A 556 -27.12 -0.72 1.56
N ARG A 557 -26.60 0.47 1.28
CA ARG A 557 -26.21 1.48 2.27
C ARG A 557 -25.18 0.96 3.26
N ILE A 558 -24.22 0.17 2.76
CA ILE A 558 -23.11 -0.33 3.57
C ILE A 558 -22.24 0.85 3.97
N SER A 559 -22.25 1.16 5.26
CA SER A 559 -21.64 2.36 5.84
C SER A 559 -20.19 2.19 6.31
N LYS A 560 -19.75 0.94 6.51
CA LYS A 560 -18.38 0.64 6.94
C LYS A 560 -17.87 -0.61 6.25
N ALA A 561 -16.58 -0.64 6.00
CA ALA A 561 -15.83 -1.72 5.38
C ALA A 561 -14.37 -1.67 5.87
N GLY A 562 -13.46 -2.38 5.21
CA GLY A 562 -12.06 -2.51 5.61
C GLY A 562 -11.91 -3.11 7.00
N ILE A 563 -10.96 -2.61 7.80
CA ILE A 563 -10.76 -2.98 9.21
C ILE A 563 -12.00 -2.83 10.11
N TYR A 564 -13.04 -2.12 9.65
CA TYR A 564 -14.28 -1.89 10.39
C TYR A 564 -15.45 -2.76 9.92
N VAL A 565 -15.24 -3.68 8.97
CA VAL A 565 -16.27 -4.50 8.31
C VAL A 565 -17.15 -5.27 9.30
N ALA A 566 -16.59 -5.79 10.40
CA ALA A 566 -17.36 -6.51 11.42
C ALA A 566 -18.45 -5.65 12.09
N SER A 567 -18.33 -4.32 12.01
CA SER A 567 -19.29 -3.34 12.53
C SER A 567 -20.13 -2.66 11.44
N ALA A 568 -20.13 -3.20 10.21
CA ALA A 568 -20.87 -2.64 9.08
C ALA A 568 -22.36 -2.55 9.39
N LYS A 569 -22.90 -1.32 9.26
CA LYS A 569 -24.33 -1.04 9.24
C LYS A 569 -24.78 -0.87 7.80
N GLY A 570 -26.03 -1.20 7.54
CA GLY A 570 -26.65 -1.19 6.22
C GLY A 570 -28.01 -1.88 6.25
N ILE A 571 -28.60 -2.13 5.09
CA ILE A 571 -29.81 -2.93 4.98
C ILE A 571 -29.46 -4.25 4.31
N PHE A 572 -29.52 -5.33 5.07
CA PHE A 572 -29.14 -6.66 4.60
C PHE A 572 -30.38 -7.52 4.43
N PHE A 573 -30.64 -8.02 3.22
CA PHE A 573 -31.74 -8.94 2.94
C PHE A 573 -31.20 -10.37 2.82
N TRP A 574 -31.35 -11.13 3.91
CA TRP A 574 -30.86 -12.49 4.07
C TRP A 574 -31.92 -13.51 3.69
N VAL A 575 -31.51 -14.60 3.05
CA VAL A 575 -32.34 -15.81 2.86
C VAL A 575 -31.56 -17.06 3.22
N PHE A 576 -32.28 -18.06 3.71
CA PHE A 576 -31.72 -19.28 4.27
C PHE A 576 -32.35 -20.54 3.65
N PRO A 577 -31.59 -21.66 3.54
CA PRO A 577 -32.08 -22.94 3.02
C PRO A 577 -33.21 -23.59 3.80
N ASP A 578 -33.45 -23.16 5.04
CA ASP A 578 -34.57 -23.62 5.88
C ASP A 578 -35.92 -23.00 5.50
N GLY A 579 -35.92 -22.16 4.45
CA GLY A 579 -37.11 -21.49 3.95
C GLY A 579 -37.45 -20.20 4.70
N THR A 580 -36.51 -19.64 5.47
CA THR A 580 -36.70 -18.35 6.16
C THR A 580 -35.97 -17.19 5.46
N TYR A 581 -36.37 -15.96 5.79
CA TYR A 581 -35.60 -14.74 5.48
C TYR A 581 -35.47 -13.85 6.71
N GLN A 582 -34.47 -12.97 6.68
CA GLN A 582 -34.29 -11.88 7.65
C GLN A 582 -33.91 -10.59 6.93
N VAL A 583 -34.28 -9.46 7.53
CA VAL A 583 -33.80 -8.13 7.15
C VAL A 583 -33.13 -7.52 8.36
N THR A 584 -31.86 -7.13 8.26
CA THR A 584 -31.09 -6.59 9.39
C THR A 584 -30.51 -5.20 9.10
N GLY A 585 -30.29 -4.43 10.16
CA GLY A 585 -29.62 -3.12 10.15
C GLY A 585 -28.09 -3.19 10.23
N ASP A 586 -27.55 -4.39 10.50
CA ASP A 586 -26.12 -4.66 10.65
C ASP A 586 -25.72 -6.01 10.08
N LEU A 587 -24.46 -6.12 9.67
CA LEU A 587 -23.89 -7.34 9.09
C LEU A 587 -23.89 -8.49 10.11
N ALA A 588 -23.63 -8.19 11.39
CA ALA A 588 -23.59 -9.19 12.45
C ALA A 588 -24.97 -9.74 12.85
N GLY A 589 -26.05 -9.19 12.30
CA GLY A 589 -27.42 -9.69 12.50
C GLY A 589 -28.02 -9.43 13.89
N ASN A 590 -27.49 -8.46 14.63
CA ASN A 590 -28.01 -8.11 15.97
C ASN A 590 -29.29 -7.25 15.91
N GLU A 591 -29.42 -6.45 14.85
CA GLU A 591 -30.50 -5.50 14.63
C GLU A 591 -31.47 -6.06 13.59
N ILE A 592 -32.36 -6.95 14.02
CA ILE A 592 -33.38 -7.55 13.15
C ILE A 592 -34.51 -6.54 12.92
N LEU A 593 -34.68 -6.08 11.68
CA LEU A 593 -35.75 -5.19 11.25
C LEU A 593 -37.00 -5.98 10.86
N MET A 594 -36.83 -7.15 10.24
CA MET A 594 -37.92 -8.02 9.82
C MET A 594 -37.44 -9.47 9.68
N LYS A 595 -38.36 -10.43 9.76
CA LYS A 595 -38.11 -11.84 9.45
C LYS A 595 -39.40 -12.54 9.03
N GLY A 596 -39.29 -13.61 8.26
CA GLY A 596 -40.45 -14.38 7.83
C GLY A 596 -40.07 -15.64 7.05
N LEU A 597 -41.04 -16.18 6.31
CA LEU A 597 -40.84 -17.34 5.44
C LEU A 597 -40.58 -16.88 4.00
N SER A 598 -39.57 -17.46 3.36
CA SER A 598 -39.18 -17.23 1.96
C SER A 598 -39.42 -18.45 1.07
N GLY A 599 -39.38 -19.66 1.64
CA GLY A 599 -39.40 -20.91 0.87
C GLY A 599 -38.12 -21.20 0.07
N VAL A 600 -37.05 -20.42 0.31
CA VAL A 600 -35.71 -20.66 -0.28
C VAL A 600 -35.15 -22.01 0.17
N GLN A 601 -34.46 -22.70 -0.74
CA GLN A 601 -33.84 -24.00 -0.49
C GLN A 601 -32.39 -23.98 -0.97
N ALA A 602 -31.54 -24.84 -0.39
CA ALA A 602 -30.22 -25.08 -0.93
C ALA A 602 -30.31 -25.77 -2.31
N ASN A 603 -29.28 -25.60 -3.11
CA ASN A 603 -29.13 -26.17 -4.45
C ASN A 603 -30.23 -25.75 -5.44
N ARG A 604 -30.72 -24.51 -5.30
CA ARG A 604 -31.67 -23.88 -6.22
C ARG A 604 -31.32 -22.42 -6.43
N TRP A 605 -31.49 -21.96 -7.66
CA TRP A 605 -31.37 -20.56 -8.01
C TRP A 605 -32.59 -19.77 -7.58
N HIS A 606 -32.35 -18.59 -7.02
CA HIS A 606 -33.37 -17.63 -6.63
C HIS A 606 -32.91 -16.21 -6.96
N THR A 607 -33.83 -15.38 -7.46
CA THR A 607 -33.54 -13.96 -7.72
C THR A 607 -33.98 -13.13 -6.52
N LEU A 608 -33.04 -12.41 -5.91
CA LEU A 608 -33.33 -11.42 -4.86
C LEU A 608 -33.37 -10.02 -5.47
N THR A 609 -34.33 -9.20 -5.05
CA THR A 609 -34.33 -7.76 -5.32
C THR A 609 -34.50 -6.99 -4.02
N LEU A 610 -33.65 -6.00 -3.78
CA LEU A 610 -33.73 -5.05 -2.66
C LEU A 610 -33.97 -3.65 -3.21
N ILE A 611 -35.03 -2.99 -2.75
CA ILE A 611 -35.44 -1.65 -3.20
C ILE A 611 -35.26 -0.67 -2.04
N LEU A 612 -34.40 0.32 -2.22
CA LEU A 612 -34.09 1.36 -1.23
C LEU A 612 -34.58 2.70 -1.75
N LYS A 613 -35.69 3.23 -1.21
CA LYS A 613 -36.26 4.53 -1.62
C LYS A 613 -36.65 5.37 -0.40
N GLY A 614 -35.83 6.36 -0.09
CA GLY A 614 -35.98 7.19 1.11
C GLY A 614 -35.90 6.32 2.37
N SER A 615 -36.92 6.39 3.21
CA SER A 615 -37.07 5.49 4.36
C SER A 615 -37.87 4.22 4.05
N ASN A 616 -38.45 4.07 2.85
CA ASN A 616 -39.21 2.89 2.48
C ASN A 616 -38.29 1.86 1.82
N ILE A 617 -38.24 0.69 2.42
CA ILE A 617 -37.42 -0.44 2.00
C ILE A 617 -38.33 -1.64 1.78
N SER A 618 -38.16 -2.30 0.65
CA SER A 618 -38.88 -3.53 0.29
C SER A 618 -37.96 -4.55 -0.37
N GLY A 619 -38.38 -5.82 -0.35
CA GLY A 619 -37.66 -6.92 -0.96
C GLY A 619 -38.57 -7.86 -1.74
N MET A 620 -38.05 -8.37 -2.85
CA MET A 620 -38.74 -9.30 -3.74
C MET A 620 -37.93 -10.59 -3.85
N LEU A 621 -38.65 -11.70 -4.05
CA LEU A 621 -38.09 -13.02 -4.32
C LEU A 621 -38.70 -13.55 -5.62
N ASN A 622 -37.85 -13.89 -6.59
CA ASN A 622 -38.23 -14.37 -7.92
C ASN A 622 -39.25 -13.44 -8.63
N GLY A 623 -39.08 -12.12 -8.48
CA GLY A 623 -39.96 -11.12 -9.08
C GLY A 623 -41.29 -10.87 -8.35
N TYR A 624 -41.57 -11.55 -7.24
CA TYR A 624 -42.77 -11.32 -6.42
C TYR A 624 -42.41 -10.62 -5.11
N PRO A 625 -43.23 -9.66 -4.62
CA PRO A 625 -43.01 -9.04 -3.31
C PRO A 625 -42.97 -10.07 -2.19
N LEU A 626 -41.90 -10.05 -1.39
CA LEU A 626 -41.75 -10.92 -0.21
C LEU A 626 -42.04 -10.14 1.08
N TRP A 627 -41.58 -8.89 1.15
CA TRP A 627 -41.78 -7.99 2.28
C TRP A 627 -41.71 -6.53 1.85
N GLU A 628 -42.41 -5.65 2.58
CA GLU A 628 -42.53 -4.22 2.27
C GLU A 628 -42.59 -3.39 3.56
N ASN A 629 -42.37 -2.07 3.42
CA ASN A 629 -42.57 -1.07 4.48
C ASN A 629 -41.67 -1.22 5.71
N VAL A 630 -40.44 -1.71 5.54
CA VAL A 630 -39.42 -1.58 6.59
C VAL A 630 -38.96 -0.13 6.60
N THR A 631 -39.20 0.58 7.70
CA THR A 631 -38.82 1.99 7.85
C THR A 631 -37.59 2.15 8.71
N THR A 632 -36.47 2.56 8.09
CA THR A 632 -35.28 3.04 8.81
C THR A 632 -34.66 4.23 8.09
N HIS A 633 -34.01 5.10 8.88
CA HIS A 633 -33.28 6.28 8.42
C HIS A 633 -31.76 6.11 8.51
N SER A 634 -31.28 4.96 8.98
CA SER A 634 -29.86 4.71 9.21
C SER A 634 -29.46 3.32 8.71
N PRO A 635 -28.33 3.20 8.00
CA PRO A 635 -27.54 4.30 7.43
C PRO A 635 -28.26 5.06 6.31
N GLU A 636 -27.88 6.31 6.07
CA GLU A 636 -28.46 7.16 5.01
C GLU A 636 -27.95 6.76 3.61
N ASN A 637 -26.65 6.49 3.51
CA ASN A 637 -25.97 6.18 2.26
C ASN A 637 -24.95 5.05 2.45
N GLY A 638 -24.46 4.49 1.34
CA GLY A 638 -23.36 3.54 1.33
C GLY A 638 -23.37 2.65 0.10
N TRP A 639 -22.41 1.74 0.03
CA TRP A 639 -22.26 0.82 -1.11
C TRP A 639 -23.41 -0.18 -1.24
N ALA A 640 -23.50 -0.81 -2.41
CA ALA A 640 -24.17 -2.08 -2.60
C ALA A 640 -23.24 -3.23 -2.18
N ALA A 641 -23.80 -4.40 -1.84
CA ALA A 641 -23.03 -5.57 -1.48
C ALA A 641 -23.77 -6.88 -1.74
N ILE A 642 -22.98 -7.94 -1.88
CA ILE A 642 -23.41 -9.34 -1.86
C ILE A 642 -22.61 -10.08 -0.79
N GLY A 643 -23.12 -11.19 -0.28
CA GLY A 643 -22.36 -11.99 0.66
C GLY A 643 -23.10 -13.20 1.23
N THR A 644 -22.43 -13.87 2.18
CA THR A 644 -22.90 -15.13 2.77
C THR A 644 -22.98 -15.06 4.28
N HIS A 645 -23.88 -15.84 4.87
CA HIS A 645 -24.07 -15.90 6.32
C HIS A 645 -22.83 -16.43 7.07
N SER A 646 -22.07 -17.32 6.46
CA SER A 646 -20.83 -17.87 7.01
C SER A 646 -19.87 -18.22 5.87
N PHE A 647 -18.66 -18.68 6.20
CA PHE A 647 -17.68 -19.17 5.22
C PHE A 647 -18.17 -20.48 4.57
N GLU A 648 -19.11 -20.38 3.64
CA GLU A 648 -19.79 -21.47 2.94
C GLU A 648 -19.93 -21.12 1.46
N LEU A 649 -19.73 -22.11 0.61
CA LEU A 649 -19.80 -21.94 -0.85
C LEU A 649 -21.19 -21.47 -1.28
N THR A 650 -21.22 -20.35 -1.99
CA THR A 650 -22.44 -19.72 -2.51
C THR A 650 -22.10 -19.03 -3.82
N GLN A 651 -22.95 -19.20 -4.83
CA GLN A 651 -22.79 -18.56 -6.13
C GLN A 651 -23.77 -17.40 -6.29
N PHE A 652 -23.35 -16.41 -7.08
CA PHE A 652 -24.04 -15.18 -7.41
C PHE A 652 -24.00 -14.99 -8.92
N ASP A 653 -25.11 -14.54 -9.50
CA ASP A 653 -25.20 -14.29 -10.93
C ASP A 653 -26.11 -13.09 -11.26
N ASN A 654 -26.01 -12.58 -12.50
CA ASN A 654 -26.86 -11.52 -13.06
C ASN A 654 -26.99 -10.30 -12.13
N PHE A 655 -25.87 -9.84 -11.55
CA PHE A 655 -25.86 -8.69 -10.66
C PHE A 655 -26.27 -7.42 -11.40
N HIS A 656 -27.20 -6.67 -10.83
CA HIS A 656 -27.65 -5.39 -11.35
C HIS A 656 -27.90 -4.41 -10.21
N VAL A 657 -27.36 -3.20 -10.34
CA VAL A 657 -27.68 -2.07 -9.48
C VAL A 657 -28.10 -0.85 -10.31
N GLU A 658 -29.17 -0.20 -9.88
CA GLU A 658 -29.68 1.06 -10.45
C GLU A 658 -29.92 2.08 -9.33
N ALA A 659 -29.11 3.13 -9.30
CA ALA A 659 -29.16 4.23 -8.36
C ALA A 659 -29.79 5.49 -9.00
N SER A 660 -30.54 6.24 -8.20
CA SER A 660 -31.32 7.42 -8.63
C SER A 660 -30.99 8.68 -7.84
#